data_AF-A0A364NGM8-F1
#
_entry.id   AF-A0A364NGM8-F1
#
_cell.length_a   1.000
_cell.length_b   1.000
_cell.length_c   1.000
_cell.angle_alpha   90.00
_cell.angle_beta   90.00
_cell.angle_gamma   90.00
#
_symmetry.space_group_name_H-M   'P 1'
#
loop_
_entity.id
_entity.type
_entity.pdbx_description
1 polymer ?
#
loop_
_entity_poly.entity_id
_entity_poly.type
_entity_poly.pdbx_seq_one_letter_code
_entity_poly.pdbx_strand_id
1 'polypeptide(L)'
;MQSSVTPFGYSSESCGYCKDASNGRRTANSHLAPSSISQTYYDTAVRTIRYGGHHLDVEPTNADRSLVYPHLPSSPLKTRGRREKARLKNTFDLTREVHKAELQNLKRPPEPAHRFEVTLEPAAFTAEKYELFKNYQQNVHKEKPSEISQSGFKRFLCESPLKQTSRTVDGKEQLLGSYHQCYRLDGRLIAMGILDLLPHCVSGVYMLYHSDFEKWQFGKLSALRETALTLEGGYQYYYMGYYIHSCVKMKYKGDYKTQHVLDPESYEWHPLDDEFRSLLDKKTYVSMSRERRRQKEREAKEEQGGDADATEQDDYSDYPFPTAAEAGEAVSEGTSLFDLKVPGLMTAEEIEEKLDLATMPIRVGGRMAELQDLVSWDGSDLRHPRSIKGIIGEMVACMGPEVAWQILPRPTEAGPGPLPAAKCAQKFPRTTQTSTQHGTMSASPLTLVVRPRGRPIKNLPETITVSADASASAIFEEIAKASRFSIHRLRVTKGSDGSPINNVKDVTVHDTGLRNKSAVDVKDLGPQISWRTVFIVEYLGPLLIHPLIYFGRPLIYGTSAPPSQLQKLTFLMCVIHFAKREFETLFVHRFSSATMPIMNIYKNSGYYWLLSGLNLAYWSYGPNSPAAKPSNPLLTYLGVALFAIGEMCNYSTHVTLKNLRRPGSTERGIPQGLGFNLVTCPNYMFEAIAWIGVALVNFSLSTVIFIIVAVGQMGVWAWKKEKRYRKEFGDKYKRKRQGCILRTDYVGLRLDYCEALDDQGGGRQYKSPHRTQNGNMSADNCI
;
A
#
# COMPACT_ATOMS: atom_id res chain seq x y z
N MET A 1 -15.82 19.61 -30.20
CA MET A 1 -16.18 19.76 -28.77
C MET A 1 -15.20 18.91 -27.98
N GLN A 2 -14.22 19.52 -27.30
CA GLN A 2 -13.30 18.79 -26.43
C GLN A 2 -14.10 18.19 -25.27
N SER A 3 -14.06 16.87 -25.11
CA SER A 3 -14.78 16.17 -24.04
C SER A 3 -14.31 16.72 -22.69
N SER A 4 -15.26 17.21 -21.90
CA SER A 4 -15.01 17.84 -20.60
C SER A 4 -14.92 16.80 -19.48
N VAL A 5 -14.80 15.52 -19.81
CA VAL A 5 -14.92 14.40 -18.88
C VAL A 5 -13.59 13.66 -18.84
N THR A 6 -12.78 13.97 -17.83
CA THR A 6 -11.64 13.14 -17.43
C THR A 6 -12.13 12.04 -16.50
N PRO A 7 -11.71 10.78 -16.69
CA PRO A 7 -12.04 9.71 -15.77
C PRO A 7 -11.55 10.07 -14.36
N PHE A 8 -12.40 9.81 -13.38
CA PHE A 8 -12.00 9.86 -11.99
C PHE A 8 -11.21 8.59 -11.68
N GLY A 9 -10.05 8.76 -11.06
CA GLY A 9 -9.20 7.66 -10.63
C GLY A 9 -8.53 8.03 -9.31
N TYR A 10 -8.80 7.25 -8.26
CA TYR A 10 -7.96 7.24 -7.08
C TYR A 10 -6.82 6.25 -7.33
N SER A 11 -5.56 6.65 -7.12
CA SER A 11 -4.46 5.69 -7.15
C SER A 11 -4.37 4.98 -5.80
N SER A 12 -4.01 3.69 -5.78
CA SER A 12 -3.74 2.93 -4.54
C SER A 12 -2.60 3.53 -3.70
N GLU A 13 -1.83 4.45 -4.27
CA GLU A 13 -0.74 5.17 -3.62
C GLU A 13 -1.13 6.59 -3.15
N SER A 14 -2.32 7.08 -3.49
CA SER A 14 -2.75 8.45 -3.19
C SER A 14 -4.19 8.51 -2.67
N CYS A 15 -4.40 9.29 -1.61
CA CYS A 15 -5.71 9.48 -0.98
C CYS A 15 -6.71 10.27 -1.86
N GLY A 16 -6.48 10.40 -3.19
CA GLY A 16 -7.22 11.18 -4.21
C GLY A 16 -7.63 12.63 -3.89
N TYR A 17 -7.28 13.08 -2.69
CA TYR A 17 -7.21 14.45 -2.19
C TYR A 17 -5.75 14.92 -2.08
N CYS A 18 -4.80 14.00 -2.26
CA CYS A 18 -3.35 14.25 -2.30
C CYS A 18 -2.91 14.64 -3.72
N LYS A 19 -1.80 15.37 -3.84
CA LYS A 19 -1.14 15.57 -5.13
C LYS A 19 -0.65 14.23 -5.68
N ASP A 20 -0.85 14.03 -6.98
CA ASP A 20 -0.23 12.94 -7.70
C ASP A 20 1.30 13.15 -7.69
N ALA A 21 2.03 12.11 -7.27
CA ALA A 21 3.48 12.13 -7.16
C ALA A 21 4.17 12.31 -8.53
N SER A 22 3.49 11.97 -9.63
CA SER A 22 4.01 12.04 -10.99
C SER A 22 4.04 13.46 -11.56
N ASN A 23 3.07 14.30 -11.20
CA ASN A 23 2.86 15.61 -11.84
C ASN A 23 2.79 16.80 -10.85
N GLY A 24 2.79 16.54 -9.54
CA GLY A 24 2.75 17.57 -8.50
C GLY A 24 1.47 18.42 -8.49
N ARG A 25 0.45 18.04 -9.27
CA ARG A 25 -0.87 18.68 -9.31
C ARG A 25 -1.84 17.88 -8.44
N ARG A 26 -2.77 18.60 -7.80
CA ARG A 26 -3.96 17.97 -7.24
C ARG A 26 -4.91 17.76 -8.41
N THR A 27 -5.27 16.52 -8.70
CA THR A 27 -6.42 16.23 -9.55
C THR A 27 -7.66 16.66 -8.79
N ALA A 28 -8.04 17.93 -8.95
CA ALA A 28 -9.33 18.44 -8.49
C ALA A 28 -10.42 17.94 -9.44
N ASN A 29 -10.58 16.62 -9.57
CA ASN A 29 -11.63 16.08 -10.42
C ASN A 29 -12.92 15.83 -9.63
N SER A 30 -13.02 16.16 -8.33
CA SER A 30 -14.28 16.11 -7.57
C SER A 30 -15.37 17.08 -8.05
N HIS A 31 -15.10 17.89 -9.08
CA HIS A 31 -16.04 18.86 -9.62
C HIS A 31 -16.29 18.61 -11.11
N LEU A 32 -17.02 17.54 -11.42
CA LEU A 32 -17.81 17.47 -12.65
C LEU A 32 -19.25 17.86 -12.30
N ALA A 33 -19.47 19.17 -12.18
CA ALA A 33 -20.80 19.70 -12.01
C ALA A 33 -20.90 21.07 -12.70
N PRO A 34 -21.54 21.18 -13.89
CA PRO A 34 -21.88 22.48 -14.46
C PRO A 34 -22.62 23.36 -13.44
N SER A 35 -22.43 24.68 -13.56
CA SER A 35 -22.89 25.76 -12.68
C SER A 35 -24.42 25.88 -12.49
N SER A 36 -25.20 24.89 -12.95
CA SER A 36 -26.66 24.86 -12.91
C SER A 36 -27.26 23.63 -12.19
N ILE A 37 -26.43 22.84 -11.49
CA ILE A 37 -26.90 21.62 -10.82
C ILE A 37 -27.77 21.91 -9.59
N SER A 38 -28.93 21.24 -9.55
CA SER A 38 -29.88 21.25 -8.43
C SER A 38 -29.35 20.45 -7.22
N GLN A 39 -29.68 20.87 -6.00
CA GLN A 39 -29.33 20.15 -4.76
C GLN A 39 -29.81 18.68 -4.77
N THR A 40 -30.99 18.43 -5.35
CA THR A 40 -31.60 17.10 -5.52
C THR A 40 -30.80 16.20 -6.47
N TYR A 41 -30.11 16.83 -7.42
CA TYR A 41 -29.24 16.13 -8.36
C TYR A 41 -27.94 15.69 -7.68
N TYR A 42 -27.36 16.49 -6.77
CA TYR A 42 -26.19 16.07 -6.00
C TYR A 42 -26.53 14.92 -5.03
N ASP A 43 -27.74 14.90 -4.46
CA ASP A 43 -28.23 13.73 -3.70
C ASP A 43 -28.30 12.46 -4.54
N THR A 44 -28.72 12.56 -5.80
CA THR A 44 -28.79 11.41 -6.71
C THR A 44 -27.39 11.05 -7.23
N ALA A 45 -26.53 12.02 -7.54
CA ALA A 45 -25.14 11.79 -7.91
C ALA A 45 -24.30 11.23 -6.75
N VAL A 46 -24.59 11.55 -5.49
CA VAL A 46 -23.98 10.89 -4.31
C VAL A 46 -24.47 9.44 -4.19
N ARG A 47 -25.66 9.11 -4.71
CA ARG A 47 -26.17 7.73 -4.81
C ARG A 47 -25.65 6.94 -6.02
N THR A 48 -25.16 7.61 -7.08
CA THR A 48 -24.88 6.93 -8.37
C THR A 48 -23.54 7.29 -9.02
N ILE A 49 -22.82 8.33 -8.57
CA ILE A 49 -21.63 8.87 -9.26
C ILE A 49 -20.52 9.26 -8.28
N ARG A 50 -19.49 8.41 -8.25
CA ARG A 50 -18.08 8.81 -8.05
C ARG A 50 -17.16 7.62 -8.33
N TYR A 51 -16.99 7.28 -9.61
CA TYR A 51 -16.15 6.16 -10.04
C TYR A 51 -14.67 6.49 -9.98
N GLY A 52 -13.87 5.61 -9.39
CA GLY A 52 -12.43 5.63 -9.56
C GLY A 52 -11.73 4.47 -8.87
N GLY A 53 -12.07 3.24 -9.25
CA GLY A 53 -11.31 2.02 -8.96
C GLY A 53 -11.48 1.40 -7.57
N HIS A 54 -12.15 0.24 -7.48
CA HIS A 54 -12.21 -0.62 -6.29
C HIS A 54 -12.75 0.04 -5.01
N HIS A 55 -13.97 0.57 -5.05
CA HIS A 55 -14.54 1.26 -3.91
C HIS A 55 -15.93 0.74 -3.54
N LEU A 56 -16.17 0.77 -2.24
CA LEU A 56 -17.36 0.36 -1.55
C LEU A 56 -17.73 1.55 -0.69
N ASP A 57 -18.96 2.06 -0.75
CA ASP A 57 -19.29 3.33 -0.08
C ASP A 57 -20.00 3.09 1.24
N VAL A 58 -19.60 3.66 2.38
CA VAL A 58 -20.19 3.28 3.67
C VAL A 58 -21.32 4.22 4.16
N GLU A 59 -22.49 3.65 4.44
CA GLU A 59 -23.70 4.30 4.96
C GLU A 59 -24.15 3.73 6.31
N PRO A 60 -24.19 4.47 7.42
CA PRO A 60 -24.88 4.04 8.62
C PRO A 60 -26.39 4.25 8.51
N THR A 61 -27.16 3.16 8.61
CA THR A 61 -28.63 3.22 8.68
C THR A 61 -29.11 3.47 10.10
N ASN A 62 -30.10 4.35 10.25
CA ASN A 62 -30.87 4.47 11.47
C ASN A 62 -31.81 3.27 11.64
N ALA A 63 -31.32 2.17 12.22
CA ALA A 63 -32.19 1.17 12.82
C ALA A 63 -31.48 0.35 13.91
N ASP A 64 -32.14 0.37 15.06
CA ASP A 64 -32.02 -0.41 16.27
C ASP A 64 -31.05 -0.01 17.40
N ARG A 65 -31.68 0.23 18.54
CA ARG A 65 -31.15 0.77 19.79
C ARG A 65 -30.58 -0.36 20.63
N SER A 66 -29.38 -0.85 20.34
CA SER A 66 -28.55 -1.55 21.33
C SER A 66 -27.14 -1.83 20.82
N LEU A 67 -26.21 -0.91 21.08
CA LEU A 67 -24.78 -1.21 21.01
C LEU A 67 -24.22 -1.32 22.43
N VAL A 68 -24.01 -2.56 22.86
CA VAL A 68 -23.23 -2.90 24.06
C VAL A 68 -21.76 -2.83 23.67
N TYR A 69 -21.05 -1.80 24.13
CA TYR A 69 -19.60 -1.73 24.08
C TYR A 69 -18.98 -2.04 25.46
N PRO A 70 -17.80 -2.68 25.51
CA PRO A 70 -17.06 -2.89 26.76
C PRO A 70 -16.68 -1.53 27.36
N HIS A 71 -16.86 -1.42 28.68
CA HIS A 71 -16.70 -0.22 29.48
C HIS A 71 -15.46 0.64 29.11
N LEU A 72 -15.71 1.83 28.55
CA LEU A 72 -14.73 2.91 28.53
C LEU A 72 -14.54 3.46 29.95
N PRO A 73 -13.30 3.58 30.48
CA PRO A 73 -13.06 4.17 31.79
C PRO A 73 -13.46 5.65 31.78
N SER A 74 -14.41 6.01 32.64
CA SER A 74 -14.91 7.38 32.77
C SER A 74 -13.92 8.26 33.52
N SER A 75 -13.40 9.31 32.87
CA SER A 75 -12.73 10.43 33.56
C SER A 75 -13.69 11.14 34.52
N PRO A 76 -13.20 11.71 35.64
CA PRO A 76 -14.02 12.21 36.73
C PRO A 76 -14.58 13.61 36.41
N LEU A 77 -15.57 13.67 35.52
CA LEU A 77 -16.51 14.78 35.51
C LEU A 77 -17.49 14.58 36.69
N LYS A 78 -17.75 15.65 37.45
CA LYS A 78 -18.53 15.70 38.72
C LYS A 78 -19.54 14.55 38.92
N THR A 79 -19.58 13.99 40.12
CA THR A 79 -20.44 12.87 40.52
C THR A 79 -21.91 13.14 40.17
N ARG A 80 -22.40 12.47 39.10
CA ARG A 80 -23.80 12.47 38.66
C ARG A 80 -24.74 11.95 39.78
N GLY A 81 -25.97 12.47 39.82
CA GLY A 81 -26.99 12.04 40.78
C GLY A 81 -27.40 10.56 40.61
N ARG A 82 -27.86 9.91 41.68
CA ARG A 82 -28.15 8.46 41.73
C ARG A 82 -29.16 8.01 40.65
N ARG A 83 -30.19 8.83 40.38
CA ARG A 83 -31.23 8.59 39.35
C ARG A 83 -30.70 8.70 37.92
N GLU A 84 -29.78 9.62 37.67
CA GLU A 84 -29.11 9.79 36.37
C GLU A 84 -28.15 8.63 36.12
N LYS A 85 -27.33 8.24 37.11
CA LYS A 85 -26.47 7.04 37.01
C LYS A 85 -27.27 5.76 36.72
N ALA A 86 -28.46 5.60 37.30
CA ALA A 86 -29.33 4.45 37.04
C ALA A 86 -29.88 4.45 35.59
N ARG A 87 -30.31 5.61 35.05
CA ARG A 87 -30.77 5.74 33.66
C ARG A 87 -29.68 5.43 32.63
N LEU A 88 -28.44 5.79 32.94
CA LEU A 88 -27.28 5.62 32.05
C LEU A 88 -26.63 4.25 32.13
N LYS A 89 -27.06 3.40 33.07
CA LYS A 89 -26.47 2.07 33.26
C LYS A 89 -26.77 1.12 32.08
N ASN A 90 -27.87 1.37 31.35
CA ASN A 90 -28.39 0.48 30.31
C ASN A 90 -28.59 1.16 28.93
N THR A 91 -28.21 2.42 28.75
CA THR A 91 -28.48 3.15 27.49
C THR A 91 -27.34 4.10 27.11
N PHE A 92 -26.73 3.86 25.96
CA PHE A 92 -25.77 4.77 25.32
C PHE A 92 -26.53 5.80 24.48
N ASP A 93 -26.14 7.07 24.60
CA ASP A 93 -26.75 8.21 23.92
C ASP A 93 -25.62 8.99 23.27
N LEU A 94 -25.48 8.81 21.95
CA LEU A 94 -24.36 9.33 21.18
C LEU A 94 -24.28 10.85 21.27
N THR A 95 -25.36 11.54 20.91
CA THR A 95 -25.48 13.01 20.94
C THR A 95 -25.06 13.54 22.30
N ARG A 96 -25.58 12.99 23.40
CA ARG A 96 -25.19 13.45 24.73
C ARG A 96 -23.70 13.23 25.02
N GLU A 97 -23.14 12.07 24.69
CA GLU A 97 -21.75 11.77 25.04
C GLU A 97 -20.73 12.55 24.20
N VAL A 98 -20.99 12.81 22.91
CA VAL A 98 -20.08 13.64 22.09
C VAL A 98 -20.06 15.11 22.52
N HIS A 99 -21.21 15.63 22.96
CA HIS A 99 -21.35 17.01 23.42
C HIS A 99 -20.84 17.26 24.84
N LYS A 100 -20.62 16.20 25.62
CA LYS A 100 -20.31 16.28 27.05
C LYS A 100 -19.04 17.06 27.37
N ALA A 101 -18.06 17.03 26.48
CA ALA A 101 -16.77 17.73 26.65
C ALA A 101 -16.81 19.19 26.17
N GLU A 102 -17.86 19.59 25.44
CA GLU A 102 -17.97 20.95 24.90
C GLU A 102 -18.30 21.94 26.02
N LEU A 103 -17.66 23.10 25.99
CA LEU A 103 -17.74 24.12 27.04
C LEU A 103 -19.18 24.51 27.41
N GLN A 104 -20.05 24.63 26.41
CA GLN A 104 -21.46 24.98 26.58
C GLN A 104 -22.26 23.97 27.42
N ASN A 105 -21.81 22.72 27.51
CA ASN A 105 -22.50 21.63 28.19
C ASN A 105 -21.90 21.32 29.59
N LEU A 106 -20.82 22.01 29.97
CA LEU A 106 -20.17 21.81 31.26
C LEU A 106 -20.89 22.58 32.38
N LYS A 107 -21.23 21.87 33.47
CA LYS A 107 -21.81 22.49 34.67
C LYS A 107 -20.72 23.24 35.44
N ARG A 108 -20.87 24.56 35.56
CA ARG A 108 -19.98 25.44 36.32
C ARG A 108 -20.62 25.88 37.64
N PRO A 109 -19.86 26.01 38.74
CA PRO A 109 -18.42 25.72 38.93
C PRO A 109 -18.12 24.22 39.20
N PRO A 110 -16.85 23.73 39.19
CA PRO A 110 -15.59 24.46 38.94
C PRO A 110 -15.38 24.79 37.45
N GLU A 111 -14.52 25.79 37.20
CA GLU A 111 -14.07 26.08 35.83
C GLU A 111 -13.23 24.91 35.29
N PRO A 112 -13.43 24.50 34.03
CA PRO A 112 -12.67 23.41 33.44
C PRO A 112 -11.22 23.83 33.17
N ALA A 113 -10.29 22.89 33.28
CA ALA A 113 -8.88 23.13 33.01
C ALA A 113 -8.60 23.52 31.55
N HIS A 114 -9.47 23.10 30.62
CA HIS A 114 -9.39 23.40 29.20
C HIS A 114 -10.78 23.71 28.63
N ARG A 115 -10.83 24.55 27.61
CA ARG A 115 -12.04 24.95 26.89
C ARG A 115 -12.08 24.26 25.54
N PHE A 116 -12.98 23.30 25.37
CA PHE A 116 -13.20 22.63 24.08
C PHE A 116 -14.49 23.14 23.43
N GLU A 117 -14.40 23.60 22.20
CA GLU A 117 -15.51 24.22 21.46
C GLU A 117 -15.56 23.64 20.04
N VAL A 118 -16.77 23.37 19.54
CA VAL A 118 -17.01 22.90 18.17
C VAL A 118 -18.02 23.84 17.52
N THR A 119 -17.67 24.40 16.37
CA THR A 119 -18.53 25.30 15.61
C THR A 119 -18.73 24.79 14.20
N LEU A 120 -19.90 25.06 13.63
CA LEU A 120 -20.19 24.83 12.22
C LEU A 120 -20.19 26.20 11.52
N GLU A 121 -19.24 26.40 10.62
CA GLU A 121 -19.00 27.67 9.96
C GLU A 121 -19.15 27.53 8.44
N PRO A 122 -19.48 28.59 7.69
CA PRO A 122 -19.43 28.55 6.23
C PRO A 122 -18.07 28.06 5.73
N ALA A 123 -18.07 27.36 4.59
CA ALA A 123 -16.86 26.90 3.89
C ALA A 123 -16.11 28.09 3.25
N ALA A 124 -15.62 29.00 4.08
CA ALA A 124 -14.93 30.21 3.69
C ALA A 124 -13.50 30.23 4.21
N PHE A 125 -12.66 30.99 3.51
CA PHE A 125 -11.27 31.20 3.88
C PHE A 125 -11.16 32.04 5.16
N THR A 126 -10.35 31.57 6.09
CA THR A 126 -9.81 32.38 7.19
C THR A 126 -8.33 32.08 7.37
N ALA A 127 -7.58 33.03 7.92
CA ALA A 127 -6.15 32.83 8.21
C ALA A 127 -5.93 31.66 9.18
N GLU A 128 -6.79 31.53 10.19
CA GLU A 128 -6.76 30.43 11.18
C GLU A 128 -6.92 29.05 10.50
N LYS A 129 -7.92 28.89 9.62
CA LYS A 129 -8.16 27.64 8.87
C LYS A 129 -7.01 27.32 7.93
N TYR A 130 -6.43 28.35 7.30
CA TYR A 130 -5.29 28.17 6.40
C TYR A 130 -4.03 27.71 7.13
N GLU A 131 -3.73 28.24 8.33
CA GLU A 131 -2.57 27.79 9.10
C GLU A 131 -2.73 26.34 9.58
N LEU A 132 -3.94 25.92 9.96
CA LEU A 132 -4.23 24.50 10.23
C LEU A 132 -3.97 23.64 8.98
N PHE A 133 -4.48 24.04 7.83
CA PHE A 133 -4.26 23.33 6.56
C PHE A 133 -2.78 23.27 6.20
N LYS A 134 -2.04 24.38 6.31
CA LYS A 134 -0.60 24.42 6.04
C LYS A 134 0.17 23.48 6.96
N ASN A 135 -0.14 23.48 8.26
CA ASN A 135 0.44 22.52 9.20
C ASN A 135 0.15 21.08 8.76
N TYR A 136 -1.10 20.77 8.42
CA TYR A 136 -1.49 19.43 7.99
C TYR A 136 -0.77 19.01 6.69
N GLN A 137 -0.71 19.89 5.68
CA GLN A 137 -0.02 19.61 4.42
C GLN A 137 1.48 19.34 4.63
N GLN A 138 2.14 20.12 5.50
CA GLN A 138 3.57 19.92 5.78
C GLN A 138 3.84 18.68 6.61
N ASN A 139 3.01 18.40 7.61
CA ASN A 139 3.31 17.36 8.59
C ASN A 139 2.73 16.00 8.22
N VAL A 140 1.52 15.97 7.66
CA VAL A 140 0.83 14.75 7.25
C VAL A 140 1.13 14.41 5.79
N HIS A 141 1.08 15.38 4.89
CA HIS A 141 1.34 15.15 3.45
C HIS A 141 2.77 15.41 2.99
N LYS A 142 3.63 15.97 3.86
CA LYS A 142 5.04 16.28 3.55
C LYS A 142 5.21 17.17 2.31
N GLU A 143 4.21 18.00 2.00
CA GLU A 143 4.30 18.98 0.92
C GLU A 143 5.32 20.07 1.27
N LYS A 144 6.09 20.54 0.27
CA LYS A 144 7.05 21.61 0.49
C LYS A 144 6.31 22.93 0.78
N PRO A 145 6.88 23.86 1.57
CA PRO A 145 6.25 25.15 1.82
C PRO A 145 5.88 25.92 0.54
N SER A 146 6.67 25.79 -0.53
CA SER A 146 6.42 26.41 -1.84
C SER A 146 5.21 25.84 -2.58
N GLU A 147 4.72 24.67 -2.17
CA GLU A 147 3.64 23.94 -2.82
C GLU A 147 2.27 24.18 -2.17
N ILE A 148 2.26 24.89 -1.04
CA ILE A 148 1.10 25.15 -0.19
C ILE A 148 0.71 26.62 -0.37
N SER A 149 -0.48 26.86 -0.94
CA SER A 149 -0.95 28.21 -1.27
C SER A 149 -2.37 28.45 -0.78
N GLN A 150 -2.69 29.71 -0.50
CA GLN A 150 -4.04 30.14 -0.12
C GLN A 150 -5.05 29.90 -1.25
N SER A 151 -4.65 30.10 -2.51
CA SER A 151 -5.50 29.80 -3.67
C SER A 151 -5.79 28.30 -3.78
N GLY A 152 -4.78 27.45 -3.52
CA GLY A 152 -4.97 26.01 -3.43
C GLY A 152 -5.94 25.60 -2.31
N PHE A 153 -5.88 26.26 -1.15
CA PHE A 153 -6.85 26.05 -0.07
C PHE A 153 -8.28 26.47 -0.48
N LYS A 154 -8.45 27.67 -1.02
CA LYS A 154 -9.77 28.19 -1.44
C LYS A 154 -10.43 27.28 -2.47
N ARG A 155 -9.70 26.93 -3.52
CA ARG A 155 -10.19 26.04 -4.58
C ARG A 155 -10.56 24.65 -4.07
N PHE A 156 -9.79 24.12 -3.11
CA PHE A 156 -9.97 22.75 -2.66
C PHE A 156 -10.98 22.58 -1.53
N LEU A 157 -11.09 23.56 -0.63
CA LEU A 157 -11.86 23.42 0.62
C LEU A 157 -12.94 24.50 0.79
N CYS A 158 -12.99 25.53 -0.04
CA CYS A 158 -14.00 26.59 0.07
C CYS A 158 -14.96 26.64 -1.14
N GLU A 159 -14.44 26.42 -2.34
CA GLU A 159 -15.25 26.44 -3.55
C GLU A 159 -16.14 25.19 -3.60
N SER A 160 -17.45 25.39 -3.72
CA SER A 160 -18.45 24.34 -3.80
C SER A 160 -19.55 24.71 -4.80
N PRO A 161 -20.04 23.75 -5.61
CA PRO A 161 -21.20 23.96 -6.47
C PRO A 161 -22.51 24.01 -5.66
N LEU A 162 -22.50 23.59 -4.39
CA LEU A 162 -23.69 23.57 -3.55
C LEU A 162 -24.05 24.97 -3.09
N LYS A 163 -25.31 25.35 -3.33
CA LYS A 163 -25.84 26.61 -2.82
C LYS A 163 -26.09 26.49 -1.32
N GLN A 164 -25.56 27.45 -0.56
CA GLN A 164 -25.82 27.52 0.86
C GLN A 164 -27.23 28.05 1.10
N THR A 165 -28.09 27.21 1.68
CA THR A 165 -29.50 27.53 1.94
C THR A 165 -29.93 26.86 3.25
N SER A 166 -31.17 27.06 3.67
CA SER A 166 -31.79 26.25 4.72
C SER A 166 -33.22 25.90 4.33
N ARG A 167 -33.74 24.82 4.92
CA ARG A 167 -35.13 24.40 4.78
C ARG A 167 -35.70 23.99 6.13
N THR A 168 -37.01 23.99 6.25
CA THR A 168 -37.68 23.50 7.46
C THR A 168 -38.12 22.06 7.26
N VAL A 169 -37.65 21.17 8.14
CA VAL A 169 -38.07 19.76 8.21
C VAL A 169 -38.54 19.50 9.64
N ASP A 170 -39.77 19.01 9.81
CA ASP A 170 -40.39 18.75 11.12
C ASP A 170 -40.30 19.94 12.11
N GLY A 171 -40.46 21.16 11.59
CA GLY A 171 -40.40 22.39 12.37
C GLY A 171 -39.00 22.83 12.81
N LYS A 172 -37.95 22.13 12.37
CA LYS A 172 -36.54 22.50 12.61
C LYS A 172 -35.88 23.01 11.34
N GLU A 173 -34.99 23.99 11.52
CA GLU A 173 -34.14 24.45 10.44
C GLU A 173 -33.06 23.39 10.14
N GLN A 174 -33.01 22.97 8.88
CA GLN A 174 -31.99 22.10 8.32
C GLN A 174 -31.14 22.93 7.35
N LEU A 175 -29.85 23.03 7.64
CA LEU A 175 -28.88 23.74 6.82
C LEU A 175 -28.51 22.92 5.59
N LEU A 176 -28.23 23.58 4.47
CA LEU A 176 -27.83 22.93 3.23
C LEU A 176 -26.65 23.68 2.61
N GLY A 177 -25.72 22.95 2.00
CA GLY A 177 -24.50 23.50 1.41
C GLY A 177 -23.22 23.00 2.09
N SER A 178 -22.08 23.61 1.76
CA SER A 178 -20.78 23.19 2.28
C SER A 178 -20.37 24.01 3.50
N TYR A 179 -19.90 23.33 4.55
CA TYR A 179 -19.54 23.90 5.84
C TYR A 179 -18.21 23.34 6.37
N HIS A 180 -17.55 24.12 7.22
CA HIS A 180 -16.40 23.72 8.01
C HIS A 180 -16.82 23.47 9.45
N GLN A 181 -16.68 22.23 9.93
CA GLN A 181 -16.82 21.90 11.35
C GLN A 181 -15.47 22.09 12.06
N CYS A 182 -15.35 23.19 12.80
CA CYS A 182 -14.12 23.64 13.44
C CYS A 182 -14.04 23.17 14.89
N TYR A 183 -12.94 22.51 15.28
CA TYR A 183 -12.68 22.05 16.65
C TYR A 183 -11.60 22.91 17.28
N ARG A 184 -11.94 23.60 18.38
CA ARG A 184 -11.03 24.48 19.11
C ARG A 184 -10.74 23.98 20.51
N LEU A 185 -9.48 24.06 20.92
CA LEU A 185 -9.03 23.81 22.28
C LEU A 185 -8.31 25.05 22.81
N ASP A 186 -8.81 25.62 23.89
CA ASP A 186 -8.31 26.86 24.49
C ASP A 186 -8.22 28.01 23.48
N GLY A 187 -9.21 28.08 22.58
CA GLY A 187 -9.30 29.09 21.51
C GLY A 187 -8.46 28.80 20.27
N ARG A 188 -7.58 27.79 20.28
CA ARG A 188 -6.80 27.39 19.09
C ARG A 188 -7.57 26.38 18.26
N LEU A 189 -7.71 26.62 16.94
CA LEU A 189 -8.20 25.61 16.00
C LEU A 189 -7.21 24.44 15.87
N ILE A 190 -7.65 23.26 16.31
CA ILE A 190 -6.84 22.04 16.34
C ILE A 190 -7.28 21.01 15.31
N ALA A 191 -8.51 21.08 14.83
CA ALA A 191 -9.01 20.25 13.74
C ALA A 191 -10.16 20.92 12.99
N MET A 192 -10.42 20.47 11.76
CA MET A 192 -11.48 20.97 10.91
C MET A 192 -11.99 19.88 9.95
N GLY A 193 -13.27 19.56 10.05
CA GLY A 193 -13.99 18.72 9.08
C GLY A 193 -14.61 19.57 7.97
N ILE A 194 -14.60 19.07 6.75
CA ILE A 194 -15.25 19.67 5.58
C ILE A 194 -16.46 18.81 5.27
N LEU A 195 -17.65 19.42 5.38
CA LEU A 195 -18.93 18.72 5.33
C LEU A 195 -19.81 19.30 4.23
N ASP A 196 -20.43 18.44 3.45
CA ASP A 196 -21.54 18.80 2.57
C ASP A 196 -22.85 18.40 3.25
N LEU A 197 -23.71 19.38 3.54
CA LEU A 197 -25.03 19.15 4.12
C LEU A 197 -26.06 19.11 2.99
N LEU A 198 -26.65 17.95 2.80
CA LEU A 198 -27.59 17.65 1.73
C LEU A 198 -28.96 17.30 2.30
N PRO A 199 -30.04 17.37 1.52
CA PRO A 199 -31.39 17.09 2.01
C PRO A 199 -31.52 15.77 2.79
N HIS A 200 -30.86 14.71 2.35
CA HIS A 200 -30.96 13.40 3.01
C HIS A 200 -29.74 13.04 3.85
N CYS A 201 -28.59 13.67 3.64
CA CYS A 201 -27.36 13.24 4.30
C CYS A 201 -26.40 14.35 4.68
N VAL A 202 -25.60 14.08 5.72
CA VAL A 202 -24.35 14.78 6.00
C VAL A 202 -23.23 14.02 5.32
N SER A 203 -22.44 14.65 4.46
CA SER A 203 -21.32 14.02 3.76
C SER A 203 -19.99 14.55 4.28
N GLY A 204 -19.18 13.66 4.87
CA GLY A 204 -17.81 13.94 5.29
C GLY A 204 -16.87 13.93 4.08
N VAL A 205 -16.48 15.11 3.60
CA VAL A 205 -15.63 15.27 2.42
C VAL A 205 -14.15 15.09 2.79
N TYR A 206 -13.71 15.80 3.83
CA TYR A 206 -12.30 15.82 4.21
C TYR A 206 -12.10 16.22 5.67
N MET A 207 -11.00 15.78 6.30
CA MET A 207 -10.71 16.06 7.71
C MET A 207 -9.25 16.46 7.90
N LEU A 208 -9.04 17.62 8.53
CA LEU A 208 -7.74 18.21 8.83
C LEU A 208 -7.53 18.29 10.34
N TYR A 209 -6.30 18.11 10.80
CA TYR A 209 -5.94 18.30 12.21
C TYR A 209 -4.51 18.79 12.37
N HIS A 210 -4.23 19.43 13.48
CA HIS A 210 -2.89 19.92 13.77
C HIS A 210 -2.00 18.73 14.20
N SER A 211 -0.73 18.70 13.77
CA SER A 211 0.22 17.60 14.03
C SER A 211 0.33 17.20 15.51
N ASP A 212 0.31 18.18 16.41
CA ASP A 212 0.34 17.97 17.87
C ASP A 212 -0.79 17.05 18.35
N PHE A 213 -1.89 16.99 17.58
CA PHE A 213 -3.12 16.28 17.92
C PHE A 213 -3.32 14.93 17.20
N GLU A 214 -2.30 14.44 16.49
CA GLU A 214 -2.35 13.16 15.76
C GLU A 214 -2.74 11.97 16.65
N LYS A 215 -2.22 11.94 17.90
CA LYS A 215 -2.45 10.82 18.83
C LYS A 215 -3.91 10.59 19.23
N TRP A 216 -4.78 11.60 19.04
CA TRP A 216 -6.21 11.50 19.38
C TRP A 216 -7.09 11.06 18.21
N GLN A 217 -6.50 10.79 17.03
CA GLN A 217 -7.19 10.23 15.86
C GLN A 217 -8.49 10.98 15.51
N PHE A 218 -8.38 12.28 15.25
CA PHE A 218 -9.54 13.16 15.02
C PHE A 218 -10.49 12.69 13.90
N GLY A 219 -10.03 11.93 12.91
CA GLY A 219 -10.91 11.33 11.90
C GLY A 219 -11.92 10.30 12.46
N LYS A 220 -11.62 9.66 13.59
CA LYS A 220 -12.58 8.77 14.29
C LYS A 220 -13.55 9.55 15.17
N LEU A 221 -13.04 10.61 15.80
CA LEU A 221 -13.85 11.48 16.66
C LEU A 221 -14.83 12.31 15.84
N SER A 222 -14.41 12.78 14.67
CA SER A 222 -15.25 13.56 13.78
C SER A 222 -16.42 12.73 13.26
N ALA A 223 -16.19 11.47 12.87
CA ALA A 223 -17.27 10.56 12.46
C ALA A 223 -18.39 10.43 13.51
N LEU A 224 -18.04 10.33 14.81
CA LEU A 224 -19.03 10.30 15.88
C LEU A 224 -19.78 11.64 16.03
N ARG A 225 -19.08 12.77 15.89
CA ARG A 225 -19.67 14.10 15.99
C ARG A 225 -20.54 14.44 14.77
N GLU A 226 -20.13 14.03 13.58
CA GLU A 226 -20.85 14.17 12.32
C GLU A 226 -22.09 13.27 12.28
N THR A 227 -22.01 12.07 12.87
CA THR A 227 -23.20 11.22 13.11
C THR A 227 -24.19 11.91 14.05
N ALA A 228 -23.68 12.55 15.13
CA ALA A 228 -24.55 13.32 16.02
C ALA A 228 -25.18 14.54 15.31
N LEU A 229 -24.41 15.26 14.50
CA LEU A 229 -24.91 16.36 13.65
C LEU A 229 -26.02 15.87 12.70
N THR A 230 -25.87 14.67 12.13
CA THR A 230 -26.86 14.02 11.26
C THR A 230 -28.19 13.85 12.01
N LEU A 231 -28.14 13.29 13.21
CA LEU A 231 -29.31 13.09 14.07
C LEU A 231 -29.94 14.42 14.53
N GLU A 232 -29.11 15.38 14.94
CA GLU A 232 -29.54 16.69 15.44
C GLU A 232 -30.23 17.51 14.35
N GLY A 233 -29.66 17.50 13.13
CA GLY A 233 -30.14 18.27 11.98
C GLY A 233 -31.24 17.59 11.17
N GLY A 234 -31.76 16.44 11.61
CA GLY A 234 -32.85 15.74 10.93
C GLY A 234 -32.45 15.16 9.56
N TYR A 235 -31.17 14.85 9.38
CA TYR A 235 -30.70 14.15 8.19
C TYR A 235 -30.92 12.64 8.37
N GLN A 236 -31.11 11.93 7.27
CA GLN A 236 -31.39 10.49 7.31
C GLN A 236 -30.10 9.67 7.42
N TYR A 237 -29.04 10.10 6.73
CA TYR A 237 -27.80 9.34 6.54
C TYR A 237 -26.56 10.17 6.82
N TYR A 238 -25.50 9.51 7.28
CA TYR A 238 -24.16 10.10 7.39
C TYR A 238 -23.21 9.41 6.40
N TYR A 239 -22.85 10.10 5.33
CA TYR A 239 -21.94 9.59 4.33
C TYR A 239 -20.48 9.81 4.75
N MET A 240 -19.78 8.73 5.10
CA MET A 240 -18.38 8.79 5.55
C MET A 240 -17.39 8.92 4.39
N GLY A 241 -17.84 8.94 3.14
CA GLY A 241 -17.00 8.82 1.95
C GLY A 241 -16.58 7.37 1.68
N TYR A 242 -15.74 7.17 0.65
CA TYR A 242 -15.32 5.84 0.21
C TYR A 242 -14.79 4.97 1.35
N TYR A 243 -15.02 3.66 1.23
CA TYR A 243 -14.42 2.62 2.03
C TYR A 243 -13.55 1.73 1.14
N ILE A 244 -12.27 1.70 1.48
CA ILE A 244 -11.27 0.90 0.79
C ILE A 244 -10.78 -0.11 1.82
N HIS A 245 -11.25 -1.36 1.69
CA HIS A 245 -11.01 -2.41 2.68
C HIS A 245 -9.50 -2.66 2.94
N SER A 246 -8.69 -2.54 1.89
CA SER A 246 -7.23 -2.69 1.94
C SER A 246 -6.49 -1.45 2.47
N CYS A 247 -7.14 -0.28 2.53
CA CYS A 247 -6.53 0.97 2.98
C CYS A 247 -6.63 1.12 4.49
N VAL A 248 -5.49 1.04 5.19
CA VAL A 248 -5.42 1.16 6.66
C VAL A 248 -6.04 2.46 7.17
N LYS A 249 -5.92 3.57 6.43
CA LYS A 249 -6.48 4.88 6.81
C LYS A 249 -7.99 4.95 6.71
N MET A 250 -8.62 4.07 5.92
CA MET A 250 -10.07 4.10 5.65
C MET A 250 -10.79 2.88 6.22
N LYS A 251 -10.05 1.82 6.57
CA LYS A 251 -10.58 0.58 7.16
C LYS A 251 -11.39 0.81 8.44
N TYR A 252 -11.04 1.85 9.22
CA TYR A 252 -11.76 2.19 10.45
C TYR A 252 -13.22 2.59 10.25
N LYS A 253 -13.59 3.08 9.05
CA LYS A 253 -14.99 3.41 8.75
C LYS A 253 -15.89 2.18 8.85
N GLY A 254 -15.31 1.00 8.60
CA GLY A 254 -15.93 -0.29 8.82
C GLY A 254 -16.16 -0.64 10.30
N ASP A 255 -15.65 0.11 11.28
CA ASP A 255 -15.80 -0.24 12.69
C ASP A 255 -17.11 0.29 13.30
N TYR A 256 -17.83 1.17 12.59
CA TYR A 256 -19.11 1.71 13.03
C TYR A 256 -20.26 0.76 12.66
N LYS A 257 -21.32 0.73 13.47
CA LYS A 257 -22.51 -0.10 13.21
C LYS A 257 -23.80 0.66 13.57
N THR A 258 -24.92 0.41 12.91
CA THR A 258 -25.06 -0.39 11.67
C THR A 258 -24.49 0.37 10.47
N GLN A 259 -23.99 -0.33 9.47
CA GLN A 259 -23.38 0.29 8.28
C GLN A 259 -23.66 -0.55 7.02
N HIS A 260 -23.76 0.12 5.90
CA HIS A 260 -24.09 -0.38 4.57
C HIS A 260 -22.99 0.01 3.62
N VAL A 261 -22.94 -0.66 2.49
CA VAL A 261 -21.98 -0.48 1.43
C VAL A 261 -22.70 -0.37 0.09
N LEU A 262 -22.44 0.66 -0.71
CA LEU A 262 -22.97 0.72 -2.07
C LEU A 262 -22.31 -0.36 -2.94
N ASP A 263 -23.12 -1.21 -3.55
CA ASP A 263 -22.69 -2.15 -4.58
C ASP A 263 -22.35 -1.39 -5.87
N PRO A 264 -21.12 -1.50 -6.37
CA PRO A 264 -20.68 -0.76 -7.55
C PRO A 264 -21.31 -1.23 -8.86
N GLU A 265 -22.05 -2.34 -8.92
CA GLU A 265 -22.72 -2.78 -10.15
C GLU A 265 -24.22 -2.56 -10.13
N SER A 266 -24.86 -2.85 -9.00
CA SER A 266 -26.32 -2.71 -8.87
C SER A 266 -26.76 -1.38 -8.29
N TYR A 267 -25.84 -0.59 -7.73
CA TYR A 267 -26.14 0.62 -6.97
C TYR A 267 -27.09 0.37 -5.78
N GLU A 268 -27.12 -0.88 -5.28
CA GLU A 268 -27.87 -1.25 -4.09
C GLU A 268 -27.01 -1.13 -2.84
N TRP A 269 -27.60 -0.67 -1.74
CA TRP A 269 -26.93 -0.62 -0.45
C TRP A 269 -27.01 -1.97 0.26
N HIS A 270 -25.86 -2.50 0.70
CA HIS A 270 -25.75 -3.80 1.37
C HIS A 270 -25.08 -3.68 2.73
N PRO A 271 -25.59 -4.32 3.81
CA PRO A 271 -24.92 -4.31 5.10
C PRO A 271 -23.45 -4.75 5.02
N LEU A 272 -22.53 -4.03 5.69
CA LEU A 272 -21.13 -4.47 5.84
C LEU A 272 -21.00 -5.49 6.98
N ASP A 273 -21.57 -6.66 6.77
CA ASP A 273 -21.51 -7.80 7.68
C ASP A 273 -20.19 -8.59 7.53
N ASP A 274 -20.10 -9.70 8.27
CA ASP A 274 -18.89 -10.53 8.29
C ASP A 274 -18.70 -11.31 6.98
N GLU A 275 -19.79 -11.60 6.25
CA GLU A 275 -19.74 -12.26 4.94
C GLU A 275 -19.12 -11.33 3.90
N PHE A 276 -19.64 -10.10 3.79
CA PHE A 276 -19.09 -9.09 2.87
C PHE A 276 -17.62 -8.80 3.22
N ARG A 277 -17.26 -8.68 4.50
CA ARG A 277 -15.85 -8.53 4.90
C ARG A 277 -14.98 -9.70 4.48
N SER A 278 -15.46 -10.93 4.64
CA SER A 278 -14.70 -12.12 4.23
C SER A 278 -14.44 -12.13 2.73
N LEU A 279 -15.41 -11.70 1.92
CA LEU A 279 -15.22 -11.53 0.48
C LEU A 279 -14.18 -10.46 0.17
N LEU A 280 -14.21 -9.33 0.88
CA LEU A 280 -13.25 -8.24 0.73
C LEU A 280 -11.83 -8.56 1.21
N ASP A 281 -11.68 -9.48 2.15
CA ASP A 281 -10.38 -10.01 2.57
C ASP A 281 -9.76 -10.90 1.48
N LYS A 282 -10.59 -11.55 0.65
CA LYS A 282 -10.17 -12.52 -0.39
C LYS A 282 -10.02 -11.89 -1.78
N LYS A 283 -10.88 -10.92 -2.13
CA LYS A 283 -11.00 -10.34 -3.47
C LYS A 283 -10.64 -8.87 -3.47
N THR A 284 -10.03 -8.41 -4.57
CA THR A 284 -9.68 -6.99 -4.77
C THR A 284 -10.88 -6.16 -5.20
N TYR A 285 -11.88 -6.79 -5.83
CA TYR A 285 -13.17 -6.18 -6.16
C TYR A 285 -14.29 -7.11 -5.73
N VAL A 286 -15.32 -6.57 -5.07
CA VAL A 286 -16.49 -7.32 -4.64
C VAL A 286 -17.73 -6.53 -5.03
N SER A 287 -18.62 -7.19 -5.77
CA SER A 287 -20.01 -6.76 -5.97
C SER A 287 -20.89 -7.91 -5.48
N MET A 288 -21.74 -7.64 -4.49
CA MET A 288 -22.62 -8.67 -3.92
C MET A 288 -23.66 -9.10 -4.96
N SER A 289 -24.09 -8.19 -5.84
CA SER A 289 -24.98 -8.53 -6.95
C SER A 289 -24.31 -9.50 -7.94
N ARG A 290 -23.01 -9.31 -8.24
CA ARG A 290 -22.21 -10.27 -9.03
C ARG A 290 -22.08 -11.62 -8.33
N GLU A 291 -21.74 -11.64 -7.05
CA GLU A 291 -21.56 -12.89 -6.29
C GLU A 291 -22.87 -13.69 -6.23
N ARG A 292 -24.02 -13.03 -6.00
CA ARG A 292 -25.33 -13.67 -6.05
C ARG A 292 -25.68 -14.25 -7.43
N ARG A 293 -25.33 -13.56 -8.52
CA ARG A 293 -25.54 -14.08 -9.89
C ARG A 293 -24.71 -15.34 -10.13
N ARG A 294 -23.42 -15.32 -9.78
CA ARG A 294 -22.52 -16.47 -9.90
C ARG A 294 -22.98 -17.66 -9.08
N GLN A 295 -23.47 -17.43 -7.87
CA GLN A 295 -24.01 -18.49 -7.04
C GLN A 295 -25.21 -19.17 -7.71
N LYS A 296 -26.17 -18.40 -8.23
CA LYS A 296 -27.32 -18.96 -8.97
C LYS A 296 -26.90 -19.74 -10.22
N GLU A 297 -25.88 -19.26 -10.95
CA GLU A 297 -25.35 -19.96 -12.11
C GLU A 297 -24.66 -21.28 -11.75
N ARG A 298 -23.98 -21.33 -10.60
CA ARG A 298 -23.39 -22.57 -10.06
C ARG A 298 -24.47 -23.57 -9.65
N GLU A 299 -25.46 -23.13 -8.88
CA GLU A 299 -26.61 -23.95 -8.48
C GLU A 299 -27.32 -24.52 -9.72
N ALA A 300 -27.52 -23.72 -10.77
CA ALA A 300 -28.12 -24.16 -12.02
C ALA A 300 -27.25 -25.14 -12.85
N LYS A 301 -25.91 -25.09 -12.71
CA LYS A 301 -24.96 -26.01 -13.38
C LYS A 301 -24.82 -27.34 -12.62
N GLU A 302 -24.84 -27.29 -11.29
CA GLU A 302 -24.86 -28.47 -10.41
C GLU A 302 -26.14 -29.29 -10.61
N GLU A 303 -27.30 -28.63 -10.73
CA GLU A 303 -28.57 -29.31 -11.06
C GLU A 303 -28.58 -29.98 -12.44
N GLN A 304 -27.70 -29.55 -13.36
CA GLN A 304 -27.56 -30.12 -14.71
C GLN A 304 -26.42 -31.16 -14.82
N GLY A 305 -25.81 -31.55 -13.70
CA GLY A 305 -24.78 -32.60 -13.66
C GLY A 305 -23.43 -32.20 -14.26
N GLY A 306 -23.14 -30.89 -14.38
CA GLY A 306 -21.85 -30.38 -14.83
C GLY A 306 -20.83 -30.27 -13.70
N ASP A 307 -19.54 -30.45 -14.03
CA ASP A 307 -18.44 -30.29 -13.08
C ASP A 307 -18.37 -28.83 -12.59
N ALA A 308 -18.47 -28.64 -11.27
CA ALA A 308 -18.63 -27.34 -10.62
C ALA A 308 -17.30 -26.65 -10.27
N ASP A 309 -16.16 -27.20 -10.68
CA ASP A 309 -14.84 -26.65 -10.39
C ASP A 309 -14.44 -25.56 -11.39
N ALA A 310 -15.20 -24.47 -11.40
CA ALA A 310 -14.82 -23.23 -12.08
C ALA A 310 -14.12 -22.31 -11.08
N THR A 311 -12.79 -22.33 -11.15
CA THR A 311 -11.80 -21.41 -10.56
C THR A 311 -12.38 -20.17 -9.89
N GLU A 312 -12.23 -20.08 -8.56
CA GLU A 312 -12.69 -18.99 -7.68
C GLU A 312 -12.02 -17.62 -7.90
N GLN A 313 -11.15 -17.49 -8.90
CA GLN A 313 -10.38 -16.27 -9.13
C GLN A 313 -11.00 -15.42 -10.23
N ASP A 314 -11.34 -14.19 -9.87
CA ASP A 314 -11.57 -13.14 -10.86
C ASP A 314 -10.31 -13.02 -11.71
N ASP A 315 -10.43 -13.36 -12.99
CA ASP A 315 -9.37 -13.20 -13.97
C ASP A 315 -9.25 -11.71 -14.33
N TYR A 316 -8.45 -10.98 -13.55
CA TYR A 316 -8.16 -9.58 -13.82
C TYR A 316 -7.13 -9.39 -14.96
N SER A 317 -6.74 -10.46 -15.68
CA SER A 317 -5.83 -10.33 -16.84
C SER A 317 -6.47 -9.61 -18.03
N ASP A 318 -7.80 -9.46 -18.01
CA ASP A 318 -8.59 -8.86 -19.08
C ASP A 318 -8.77 -7.33 -18.93
N TYR A 319 -8.21 -6.73 -17.88
CA TYR A 319 -8.18 -5.27 -17.70
C TYR A 319 -6.96 -4.69 -18.44
N PRO A 320 -7.16 -3.85 -19.47
CA PRO A 320 -6.07 -3.43 -20.35
C PRO A 320 -5.04 -2.51 -19.70
N PHE A 321 -5.38 -1.87 -18.56
CA PHE A 321 -4.52 -0.92 -17.88
C PHE A 321 -4.39 -1.25 -16.38
N PRO A 322 -3.17 -1.45 -15.84
CA PRO A 322 -2.94 -1.80 -14.45
C PRO A 322 -3.12 -0.64 -13.46
N THR A 323 -3.14 0.62 -13.92
CA THR A 323 -3.34 1.79 -13.04
C THR A 323 -4.40 2.76 -13.57
N ALA A 324 -5.05 3.49 -12.66
CA ALA A 324 -6.03 4.51 -13.01
C ALA A 324 -5.40 5.69 -13.79
N ALA A 325 -4.10 5.94 -13.61
CA ALA A 325 -3.36 6.96 -14.36
C ALA A 325 -3.17 6.54 -15.82
N GLU A 326 -2.77 5.30 -16.06
CA GLU A 326 -2.64 4.74 -17.41
C GLU A 326 -4.00 4.63 -18.11
N ALA A 327 -5.04 4.17 -17.40
CA ALA A 327 -6.40 4.18 -17.91
C ALA A 327 -6.85 5.61 -18.28
N GLY A 328 -6.52 6.61 -17.45
CA GLY A 328 -6.84 8.01 -17.72
C GLY A 328 -6.09 8.60 -18.91
N GLU A 329 -4.81 8.26 -19.06
CA GLU A 329 -3.99 8.64 -20.22
C GLU A 329 -4.54 8.00 -21.50
N ALA A 330 -4.85 6.70 -21.47
CA ALA A 330 -5.43 5.98 -22.60
C ALA A 330 -6.77 6.59 -23.06
N VAL A 331 -7.64 6.98 -22.12
CA VAL A 331 -8.90 7.68 -22.44
C VAL A 331 -8.61 9.05 -23.08
N SER A 332 -7.62 9.78 -22.56
CA SER A 332 -7.22 11.07 -23.14
C SER A 332 -6.68 10.95 -24.56
N GLU A 333 -6.07 9.81 -24.89
CA GLU A 333 -5.57 9.47 -26.22
C GLU A 333 -6.66 8.93 -27.16
N GLY A 334 -7.85 8.62 -26.62
CA GLY A 334 -9.04 8.24 -27.39
C GLY A 334 -9.48 6.79 -27.23
N THR A 335 -9.05 6.10 -26.17
CA THR A 335 -9.60 4.79 -25.77
C THR A 335 -11.00 4.97 -25.20
N SER A 336 -11.95 4.11 -25.57
CA SER A 336 -13.30 4.18 -25.00
C SER A 336 -13.31 3.73 -23.54
N LEU A 337 -14.20 4.33 -22.73
CA LEU A 337 -14.45 3.84 -21.37
C LEU A 337 -14.98 2.40 -21.36
N PHE A 338 -15.71 1.98 -22.40
CA PHE A 338 -16.19 0.60 -22.54
C PHE A 338 -15.02 -0.38 -22.70
N ASP A 339 -13.93 0.04 -23.35
CA ASP A 339 -12.75 -0.79 -23.58
C ASP A 339 -11.88 -0.93 -22.33
N LEU A 340 -11.99 0.00 -21.37
CA LEU A 340 -11.31 -0.10 -20.07
C LEU A 340 -11.85 -1.26 -19.21
N LYS A 341 -13.05 -1.76 -19.52
CA LYS A 341 -13.78 -2.82 -18.81
C LYS A 341 -13.93 -2.57 -17.30
N VAL A 342 -13.90 -1.31 -16.85
CA VAL A 342 -13.88 -0.93 -15.42
C VAL A 342 -15.03 -1.64 -14.68
N PRO A 343 -14.76 -2.37 -13.58
CA PRO A 343 -15.82 -3.07 -12.86
C PRO A 343 -16.82 -2.05 -12.30
N GLY A 344 -18.12 -2.26 -12.56
CA GLY A 344 -19.22 -1.35 -12.15
C GLY A 344 -19.70 -0.39 -13.23
N LEU A 345 -18.93 -0.19 -14.31
CA LEU A 345 -19.39 0.58 -15.45
C LEU A 345 -20.42 -0.22 -16.25
N MET A 346 -21.54 0.42 -16.67
CA MET A 346 -22.45 -0.25 -17.60
C MET A 346 -21.74 -0.56 -18.91
N THR A 347 -21.91 -1.77 -19.41
CA THR A 347 -21.38 -2.16 -20.71
C THR A 347 -22.15 -1.49 -21.85
N ALA A 348 -21.55 -1.40 -23.03
CA ALA A 348 -22.23 -0.86 -24.21
C ALA A 348 -23.50 -1.68 -24.54
N GLU A 349 -23.42 -2.99 -24.37
CA GLU A 349 -24.52 -3.94 -24.55
C GLU A 349 -25.66 -3.67 -23.57
N GLU A 350 -25.35 -3.44 -22.28
CA GLU A 350 -26.37 -3.12 -21.29
C GLU A 350 -27.06 -1.79 -21.56
N ILE A 351 -26.36 -0.81 -22.12
CA ILE A 351 -26.96 0.46 -22.52
C ILE A 351 -27.87 0.25 -23.73
N GLU A 352 -27.43 -0.47 -24.76
CA GLU A 352 -28.22 -0.78 -25.94
C GLU A 352 -29.48 -1.60 -25.61
N GLU A 353 -29.39 -2.52 -24.65
CA GLU A 353 -30.52 -3.37 -24.23
C GLU A 353 -31.51 -2.63 -23.31
N LYS A 354 -31.01 -1.84 -22.35
CA LYS A 354 -31.83 -1.29 -21.26
C LYS A 354 -32.28 0.15 -21.50
N LEU A 355 -31.62 0.90 -22.38
CA LEU A 355 -31.82 2.34 -22.51
C LEU A 355 -32.02 2.78 -23.96
N ASP A 356 -33.12 3.48 -24.20
CA ASP A 356 -33.33 4.20 -25.44
C ASP A 356 -32.66 5.57 -25.38
N LEU A 357 -31.40 5.63 -25.83
CA LEU A 357 -30.67 6.90 -25.91
C LEU A 357 -31.24 7.82 -26.99
N ALA A 358 -31.98 7.31 -27.99
CA ALA A 358 -32.41 8.10 -29.14
C ALA A 358 -33.39 9.22 -28.75
N THR A 359 -34.30 8.92 -27.82
CA THR A 359 -35.33 9.83 -27.29
C THR A 359 -34.82 10.77 -26.20
N MET A 360 -33.52 10.74 -25.91
CA MET A 360 -32.94 11.54 -24.83
C MET A 360 -32.89 13.03 -25.22
N PRO A 361 -33.46 13.95 -24.40
CA PRO A 361 -33.57 15.36 -24.78
C PRO A 361 -32.23 16.09 -24.66
N ILE A 362 -31.87 16.89 -25.65
CA ILE A 362 -30.66 17.73 -25.66
C ILE A 362 -31.01 19.18 -26.01
N ARG A 363 -30.22 20.14 -25.50
CA ARG A 363 -30.33 21.56 -25.87
C ARG A 363 -29.23 21.94 -26.85
N VAL A 364 -29.61 22.27 -28.08
CA VAL A 364 -28.70 22.74 -29.14
C VAL A 364 -29.11 24.14 -29.58
N GLY A 365 -28.21 25.11 -29.46
CA GLY A 365 -28.46 26.48 -29.92
C GLY A 365 -29.72 27.15 -29.33
N GLY A 366 -30.09 26.81 -28.09
CA GLY A 366 -31.28 27.34 -27.40
C GLY A 366 -32.59 26.61 -27.68
N ARG A 367 -32.61 25.60 -28.55
CA ARG A 367 -33.77 24.74 -28.83
C ARG A 367 -33.63 23.38 -28.16
N MET A 368 -34.75 22.79 -27.77
CA MET A 368 -34.84 21.40 -27.35
C MET A 368 -35.00 20.51 -28.57
N ALA A 369 -34.25 19.41 -28.61
CA ALA A 369 -34.31 18.37 -29.63
C ALA A 369 -34.05 17.01 -28.96
N GLU A 370 -34.37 15.91 -29.62
CA GLU A 370 -33.95 14.57 -29.19
C GLU A 370 -32.58 14.22 -29.79
N LEU A 371 -31.87 13.26 -29.21
CA LEU A 371 -30.56 12.85 -29.73
C LEU A 371 -30.66 12.28 -31.15
N GLN A 372 -31.76 11.63 -31.51
CA GLN A 372 -32.05 11.17 -32.88
C GLN A 372 -32.21 12.30 -33.90
N ASP A 373 -32.56 13.51 -33.48
CA ASP A 373 -32.66 14.67 -34.38
C ASP A 373 -31.28 15.19 -34.82
N LEU A 374 -30.21 14.68 -34.23
CA LEU A 374 -28.84 15.04 -34.61
C LEU A 374 -28.43 14.30 -35.87
N VAL A 375 -28.00 15.06 -36.89
CA VAL A 375 -27.56 14.53 -38.19
C VAL A 375 -26.52 13.40 -38.09
N SER A 376 -25.68 13.40 -37.04
CA SER A 376 -24.66 12.39 -36.83
C SER A 376 -25.12 11.16 -36.03
N TRP A 377 -26.37 11.10 -35.55
CA TRP A 377 -26.84 10.05 -34.63
C TRP A 377 -26.87 8.66 -35.26
N ASP A 378 -27.61 8.49 -36.36
CA ASP A 378 -27.81 7.18 -37.00
C ASP A 378 -26.51 6.58 -37.56
N GLY A 379 -25.56 7.44 -37.94
CA GLY A 379 -24.24 7.03 -38.45
C GLY A 379 -23.16 6.90 -37.37
N SER A 380 -23.49 7.07 -36.09
CA SER A 380 -22.51 7.08 -34.99
C SER A 380 -22.49 5.77 -34.20
N ASP A 381 -21.28 5.35 -33.81
CA ASP A 381 -21.04 4.15 -33.01
C ASP A 381 -20.93 4.50 -31.53
N LEU A 382 -21.65 3.73 -30.69
CA LEU A 382 -21.63 3.83 -29.23
C LEU A 382 -20.24 3.55 -28.65
N ARG A 383 -19.44 2.68 -29.28
CA ARG A 383 -18.09 2.32 -28.81
C ARG A 383 -17.02 3.33 -29.23
N HIS A 384 -17.39 4.36 -30.00
CA HIS A 384 -16.43 5.35 -30.48
C HIS A 384 -16.48 6.64 -29.62
N PRO A 385 -15.46 6.93 -28.79
CA PRO A 385 -15.52 7.98 -27.74
C PRO A 385 -15.62 9.40 -28.30
N ARG A 386 -15.39 9.59 -29.61
CA ARG A 386 -15.50 10.89 -30.29
C ARG A 386 -16.81 11.06 -31.05
N SER A 387 -17.64 10.02 -31.14
CA SER A 387 -18.96 10.10 -31.75
C SER A 387 -19.96 10.68 -30.75
N ILE A 388 -21.04 11.30 -31.22
CA ILE A 388 -22.05 11.86 -30.31
C ILE A 388 -22.70 10.75 -29.46
N LYS A 389 -22.94 9.58 -30.06
CA LYS A 389 -23.53 8.43 -29.39
C LYS A 389 -22.57 7.81 -28.38
N GLY A 390 -21.28 7.74 -28.69
CA GLY A 390 -20.26 7.28 -27.74
C GLY A 390 -20.03 8.25 -26.57
N ILE A 391 -20.00 9.56 -26.82
CA ILE A 391 -19.90 10.57 -25.73
C ILE A 391 -21.08 10.44 -24.75
N ILE A 392 -22.31 10.32 -25.28
CA ILE A 392 -23.50 10.15 -24.44
C ILE A 392 -23.51 8.77 -23.78
N GLY A 393 -23.13 7.72 -24.51
CA GLY A 393 -23.03 6.36 -23.99
C GLY A 393 -22.08 6.26 -22.81
N GLU A 394 -20.86 6.77 -22.95
CA GLU A 394 -19.85 6.79 -21.88
C GLU A 394 -20.30 7.61 -20.67
N MET A 395 -20.97 8.75 -20.92
CA MET A 395 -21.58 9.54 -19.86
C MET A 395 -22.63 8.71 -19.10
N VAL A 396 -23.58 8.10 -19.80
CA VAL A 396 -24.63 7.26 -19.20
C VAL A 396 -24.02 6.07 -18.46
N ALA A 397 -22.98 5.45 -19.02
CA ALA A 397 -22.28 4.32 -18.44
C ALA A 397 -21.67 4.66 -17.08
N CYS A 398 -21.02 5.83 -16.96
CA CYS A 398 -20.44 6.32 -15.71
C CYS A 398 -21.49 6.75 -14.69
N MET A 399 -22.62 7.24 -15.19
CA MET A 399 -23.61 7.93 -14.37
C MET A 399 -24.70 7.03 -13.81
N GLY A 400 -24.92 5.90 -14.48
CA GLY A 400 -26.15 5.14 -14.33
C GLY A 400 -27.34 5.82 -15.01
N PRO A 401 -28.40 5.04 -15.29
CA PRO A 401 -29.55 5.53 -16.04
C PRO A 401 -30.33 6.61 -15.30
N GLU A 402 -30.52 6.49 -13.99
CA GLU A 402 -31.37 7.40 -13.21
C GLU A 402 -30.88 8.85 -13.21
N VAL A 403 -29.55 9.04 -13.17
CA VAL A 403 -28.93 10.38 -13.10
C VAL A 403 -28.74 10.96 -14.50
N ALA A 404 -28.41 10.12 -15.49
CA ALA A 404 -28.22 10.57 -16.86
C ALA A 404 -29.47 11.29 -17.40
N TRP A 405 -30.67 10.78 -17.10
CA TRP A 405 -31.95 11.41 -17.47
C TRP A 405 -32.26 12.74 -16.74
N GLN A 406 -31.50 13.07 -15.69
CA GLN A 406 -31.70 14.29 -14.89
C GLN A 406 -30.72 15.42 -15.21
N ILE A 407 -29.54 15.13 -15.79
CA ILE A 407 -28.60 16.18 -16.25
C ILE A 407 -29.22 17.01 -17.36
N LEU A 408 -30.00 16.37 -18.22
CA LEU A 408 -30.39 16.97 -19.47
C LEU A 408 -31.57 17.92 -19.28
N PRO A 409 -31.55 19.08 -19.96
CA PRO A 409 -32.53 20.13 -19.74
C PRO A 409 -33.94 19.61 -20.05
N ARG A 410 -34.86 19.70 -19.07
CA ARG A 410 -36.28 19.48 -19.34
C ARG A 410 -36.88 20.73 -19.98
N PRO A 411 -37.86 20.58 -20.89
CA PRO A 411 -38.65 21.72 -21.33
C PRO A 411 -39.27 22.39 -20.11
N THR A 412 -38.98 23.68 -19.96
CA THR A 412 -39.66 24.52 -18.98
C THR A 412 -41.07 24.75 -19.49
N GLU A 413 -42.02 23.91 -19.08
CA GLU A 413 -43.40 24.27 -18.74
C GLU A 413 -44.23 23.02 -18.35
N ALA A 414 -45.03 23.19 -17.27
CA ALA A 414 -46.10 22.34 -16.73
C ALA A 414 -45.75 21.05 -15.94
N GLY A 415 -45.67 21.20 -14.60
CA GLY A 415 -46.18 20.26 -13.58
C GLY A 415 -45.53 18.87 -13.41
N PRO A 416 -45.59 18.25 -12.21
CA PRO A 416 -45.09 16.89 -12.01
C PRO A 416 -46.07 15.86 -12.57
N GLY A 417 -45.85 15.42 -13.80
CA GLY A 417 -46.44 14.19 -14.33
C GLY A 417 -45.74 12.95 -13.77
N PRO A 418 -46.44 11.83 -13.56
CA PRO A 418 -45.86 10.64 -12.92
C PRO A 418 -44.84 9.93 -13.84
N LEU A 419 -43.73 9.51 -13.23
CA LEU A 419 -42.69 8.67 -13.83
C LEU A 419 -43.26 7.33 -14.33
N PRO A 420 -42.75 6.75 -15.43
CA PRO A 420 -43.14 5.41 -15.84
C PRO A 420 -42.61 4.38 -14.83
N ALA A 421 -43.53 3.58 -14.29
CA ALA A 421 -43.24 2.53 -13.34
C ALA A 421 -42.42 1.40 -14.00
N ALA A 422 -41.26 1.09 -13.42
CA ALA A 422 -40.48 -0.10 -13.74
C ALA A 422 -41.30 -1.35 -13.41
N LYS A 423 -41.74 -2.10 -14.43
CA LYS A 423 -42.29 -3.45 -14.28
C LYS A 423 -41.15 -4.45 -14.44
N CYS A 424 -40.58 -4.87 -13.31
CA CYS A 424 -39.73 -6.05 -13.24
C CYS A 424 -40.63 -7.28 -13.03
N ALA A 425 -40.79 -8.11 -14.06
CA ALA A 425 -41.07 -9.55 -13.99
C ALA A 425 -41.52 -10.06 -15.38
N GLN A 426 -40.73 -10.91 -16.04
CA GLN A 426 -41.20 -12.19 -16.59
C GLN A 426 -40.10 -13.01 -17.29
N LYS A 427 -39.98 -14.25 -16.82
CA LYS A 427 -39.57 -15.53 -17.44
C LYS A 427 -38.81 -15.56 -18.78
N PHE A 428 -37.68 -16.26 -18.73
CA PHE A 428 -36.88 -16.84 -19.82
C PHE A 428 -37.69 -17.52 -20.95
N PRO A 429 -37.12 -17.53 -22.16
CA PRO A 429 -36.88 -18.80 -22.84
C PRO A 429 -35.45 -18.96 -23.40
N ARG A 430 -34.96 -20.21 -23.30
CA ARG A 430 -33.75 -20.77 -23.94
C ARG A 430 -33.86 -20.71 -25.47
N THR A 431 -32.79 -20.33 -26.19
CA THR A 431 -32.34 -21.07 -27.39
C THR A 431 -30.93 -20.72 -27.87
N THR A 432 -30.12 -21.78 -28.03
CA THR A 432 -29.08 -22.07 -29.06
C THR A 432 -27.88 -21.15 -29.25
N GLN A 433 -26.74 -21.66 -28.78
CA GLN A 433 -25.38 -21.33 -29.21
C GLN A 433 -25.18 -21.60 -30.71
N THR A 434 -24.55 -20.66 -31.41
CA THR A 434 -23.75 -20.93 -32.61
C THR A 434 -22.37 -20.34 -32.40
N SER A 435 -21.36 -21.21 -32.42
CA SER A 435 -19.95 -20.87 -32.26
C SER A 435 -19.42 -20.15 -33.51
N THR A 436 -18.72 -19.04 -33.32
CA THR A 436 -17.76 -18.53 -34.31
C THR A 436 -16.52 -18.03 -33.57
N GLN A 437 -15.39 -18.65 -33.90
CA GLN A 437 -14.05 -18.41 -33.36
C GLN A 437 -13.61 -16.96 -33.67
N HIS A 438 -13.17 -16.22 -32.65
CA HIS A 438 -12.46 -14.95 -32.83
C HIS A 438 -10.95 -15.15 -32.69
N GLY A 439 -10.23 -14.79 -33.76
CA GLY A 439 -8.77 -14.73 -33.80
C GLY A 439 -8.23 -13.49 -33.10
N THR A 440 -7.10 -13.67 -32.42
CA THR A 440 -6.27 -12.67 -31.74
C THR A 440 -5.57 -11.72 -32.73
N MET A 441 -5.64 -10.40 -32.53
CA MET A 441 -4.75 -9.41 -33.17
C MET A 441 -3.68 -8.90 -32.18
N SER A 442 -2.47 -8.73 -32.71
CA SER A 442 -1.16 -8.56 -32.05
C SER A 442 -0.74 -7.09 -31.87
N ALA A 443 -0.10 -6.77 -30.74
CA ALA A 443 0.55 -5.48 -30.44
C ALA A 443 1.81 -5.22 -31.29
N SER A 444 2.23 -3.95 -31.40
CA SER A 444 3.33 -3.49 -32.28
C SER A 444 4.75 -3.72 -31.69
N PRO A 445 5.71 -4.26 -32.47
CA PRO A 445 7.05 -4.60 -31.97
C PRO A 445 8.04 -3.42 -31.94
N LEU A 446 8.84 -3.30 -30.86
CA LEU A 446 9.99 -2.39 -30.73
C LEU A 446 11.29 -3.10 -31.12
N THR A 447 12.20 -2.41 -31.81
CA THR A 447 13.55 -2.91 -32.09
C THR A 447 14.58 -2.18 -31.23
N LEU A 448 15.29 -2.88 -30.36
CA LEU A 448 16.33 -2.33 -29.48
C LEU A 448 17.73 -2.66 -30.02
N VAL A 449 18.66 -1.72 -29.90
CA VAL A 449 20.07 -1.91 -30.29
C VAL A 449 20.85 -2.47 -29.11
N VAL A 450 21.51 -3.61 -29.30
CA VAL A 450 22.23 -4.32 -28.24
C VAL A 450 23.73 -4.10 -28.40
N ARG A 451 24.37 -3.58 -27.36
CA ARG A 451 25.82 -3.29 -27.34
C ARG A 451 26.53 -4.14 -26.27
N PRO A 452 27.66 -4.78 -26.58
CA PRO A 452 28.43 -5.51 -25.58
C PRO A 452 29.13 -4.54 -24.62
N ARG A 453 29.16 -4.90 -23.33
CA ARG A 453 29.88 -4.15 -22.29
C ARG A 453 30.74 -5.08 -21.45
N GLY A 454 32.07 -4.96 -21.56
CA GLY A 454 33.02 -5.77 -20.78
C GLY A 454 33.49 -7.01 -21.54
N ARG A 455 33.43 -8.20 -20.91
CA ARG A 455 33.92 -9.44 -21.54
C ARG A 455 33.09 -9.79 -22.78
N PRO A 456 33.70 -10.28 -23.87
CA PRO A 456 32.97 -10.64 -25.09
C PRO A 456 31.92 -11.73 -24.80
N ILE A 457 30.67 -11.47 -25.18
CA ILE A 457 29.58 -12.46 -25.16
C ILE A 457 29.51 -13.06 -26.56
N LYS A 458 29.75 -14.37 -26.67
CA LYS A 458 29.67 -15.09 -27.95
C LYS A 458 28.22 -15.06 -28.46
N ASN A 459 28.01 -14.74 -29.73
CA ASN A 459 26.69 -14.67 -30.39
C ASN A 459 25.72 -13.65 -29.78
N LEU A 460 26.22 -12.53 -29.23
CA LEU A 460 25.35 -11.44 -28.82
C LEU A 460 24.70 -10.81 -30.07
N PRO A 461 23.36 -10.70 -30.13
CA PRO A 461 22.69 -10.09 -31.28
C PRO A 461 22.99 -8.58 -31.33
N GLU A 462 23.02 -7.99 -32.52
CA GLU A 462 23.18 -6.53 -32.69
C GLU A 462 21.89 -5.77 -32.39
N THR A 463 20.74 -6.42 -32.63
CA THR A 463 19.41 -5.89 -32.30
C THR A 463 18.50 -6.99 -31.80
N ILE A 464 17.52 -6.64 -30.97
CA ILE A 464 16.45 -7.54 -30.53
C ILE A 464 15.11 -6.87 -30.78
N THR A 465 14.09 -7.67 -31.06
CA THR A 465 12.73 -7.19 -31.24
C THR A 465 11.87 -7.70 -30.09
N VAL A 466 11.26 -6.78 -29.36
CA VAL A 466 10.42 -7.07 -28.19
C VAL A 466 9.17 -6.19 -28.26
N SER A 467 8.01 -6.70 -27.86
CA SER A 467 6.79 -5.88 -27.78
C SER A 467 6.99 -4.75 -26.76
N ALA A 468 6.40 -3.58 -27.01
CA ALA A 468 6.43 -2.46 -26.08
C ALA A 468 5.82 -2.83 -24.72
N ASP A 469 4.78 -3.64 -24.75
CA ASP A 469 3.99 -4.08 -23.60
C ASP A 469 4.54 -5.37 -22.97
N ALA A 470 5.56 -5.97 -23.58
CA ALA A 470 6.22 -7.10 -22.97
C ALA A 470 6.92 -6.66 -21.69
N SER A 471 6.98 -7.56 -20.70
CA SER A 471 7.75 -7.29 -19.49
C SER A 471 9.23 -7.01 -19.80
N ALA A 472 9.90 -6.24 -18.95
CA ALA A 472 11.34 -6.00 -19.00
C ALA A 472 12.13 -7.32 -18.98
N SER A 473 11.57 -8.39 -18.40
CA SER A 473 12.14 -9.74 -18.47
C SER A 473 12.24 -10.30 -19.90
N ALA A 474 11.36 -9.90 -20.82
CA ALA A 474 11.41 -10.32 -22.23
C ALA A 474 12.69 -9.85 -22.94
N ILE A 475 13.24 -8.69 -22.55
CA ILE A 475 14.56 -8.24 -23.05
C ILE A 475 15.64 -9.26 -22.68
N PHE A 476 15.61 -9.76 -21.44
CA PHE A 476 16.60 -10.74 -20.98
C PHE A 476 16.38 -12.10 -21.65
N GLU A 477 15.13 -12.52 -21.84
CA GLU A 477 14.78 -13.78 -22.51
C GLU A 477 15.25 -13.79 -23.97
N GLU A 478 15.01 -12.72 -24.74
CA GLU A 478 15.43 -12.63 -26.14
C GLU A 478 16.96 -12.56 -26.27
N ILE A 479 17.64 -11.80 -25.43
CA ILE A 479 19.11 -11.76 -25.41
C ILE A 479 19.69 -13.12 -25.00
N ALA A 480 19.11 -13.78 -24.00
CA ALA A 480 19.52 -15.10 -23.53
C ALA A 480 19.36 -16.17 -24.61
N LYS A 481 18.22 -16.16 -25.31
CA LYS A 481 17.89 -17.07 -26.41
C LYS A 481 18.86 -16.91 -27.57
N ALA A 482 19.19 -15.68 -27.96
CA ALA A 482 20.13 -15.39 -29.05
C ALA A 482 21.59 -15.73 -28.67
N SER A 483 22.04 -15.32 -27.48
CA SER A 483 23.42 -15.52 -27.04
C SER A 483 23.71 -16.92 -26.49
N ARG A 484 22.68 -17.72 -26.17
CA ARG A 484 22.76 -19.00 -25.43
C ARG A 484 23.35 -18.87 -24.02
N PHE A 485 23.20 -17.71 -23.38
CA PHE A 485 23.58 -17.48 -21.99
C PHE A 485 22.35 -17.55 -21.09
N SER A 486 22.53 -17.94 -19.82
CA SER A 486 21.44 -17.89 -18.84
C SER A 486 21.04 -16.45 -18.55
N ILE A 487 19.74 -16.19 -18.45
CA ILE A 487 19.15 -14.90 -18.06
C ILE A 487 19.80 -14.34 -16.78
N HIS A 488 20.11 -15.19 -15.81
CA HIS A 488 20.71 -14.77 -14.53
C HIS A 488 22.16 -14.26 -14.67
N ARG A 489 22.86 -14.66 -15.73
CA ARG A 489 24.25 -14.26 -16.01
C ARG A 489 24.34 -12.91 -16.72
N LEU A 490 23.22 -12.39 -17.21
CA LEU A 490 23.17 -11.14 -17.97
C LEU A 490 22.81 -9.97 -17.05
N ARG A 491 23.58 -8.88 -17.16
CA ARG A 491 23.21 -7.55 -16.65
C ARG A 491 22.94 -6.65 -17.85
N VAL A 492 21.76 -6.06 -17.89
CA VAL A 492 21.36 -5.12 -18.94
C VAL A 492 21.26 -3.72 -18.32
N THR A 493 21.90 -2.74 -18.96
CA THR A 493 21.84 -1.33 -18.57
C THR A 493 21.35 -0.49 -19.75
N LYS A 494 20.64 0.60 -19.49
CA LYS A 494 20.22 1.52 -20.56
C LYS A 494 21.45 2.20 -21.16
N GLY A 495 21.51 2.28 -22.47
CA GLY A 495 22.62 2.90 -23.18
C GLY A 495 22.62 4.43 -23.12
N SER A 496 21.53 5.05 -22.65
CA SER A 496 21.36 6.51 -22.51
C SER A 496 21.98 7.07 -21.24
N ASP A 497 21.70 6.45 -20.09
CA ASP A 497 22.11 6.94 -18.76
C ASP A 497 22.92 5.91 -17.94
N GLY A 498 23.08 4.69 -18.45
CA GLY A 498 23.80 3.61 -17.76
C GLY A 498 23.03 2.99 -16.59
N SER A 499 21.77 3.37 -16.36
CA SER A 499 20.95 2.83 -15.28
C SER A 499 20.64 1.34 -15.50
N PRO A 500 20.61 0.52 -14.44
CA PRO A 500 20.32 -0.90 -14.55
C PRO A 500 18.84 -1.13 -14.88
N ILE A 501 18.59 -2.01 -15.85
CA ILE A 501 17.27 -2.58 -16.09
C ILE A 501 17.19 -3.84 -15.24
N ASN A 502 16.17 -3.94 -14.40
CA ASN A 502 15.97 -5.13 -13.58
C ASN A 502 15.18 -6.17 -14.39
N ASN A 503 15.58 -7.44 -14.28
CA ASN A 503 14.84 -8.54 -14.85
C ASN A 503 13.60 -8.83 -13.99
N VAL A 504 12.53 -8.12 -14.27
CA VAL A 504 11.27 -8.18 -13.51
C VAL A 504 10.09 -8.28 -14.46
N LYS A 505 9.00 -8.88 -14.00
CA LYS A 505 7.81 -9.19 -14.82
C LYS A 505 6.73 -8.11 -14.74
N ASP A 506 6.82 -7.27 -13.74
CA ASP A 506 5.88 -6.21 -13.33
C ASP A 506 6.23 -4.83 -13.90
N VAL A 507 7.33 -4.72 -14.64
CA VAL A 507 7.75 -3.49 -15.34
C VAL A 507 7.81 -3.82 -16.82
N THR A 508 7.16 -3.06 -17.70
CA THR A 508 7.20 -3.28 -19.16
C THR A 508 8.48 -2.71 -19.79
N VAL A 509 8.80 -3.12 -21.02
CA VAL A 509 9.90 -2.52 -21.81
C VAL A 509 9.70 -1.00 -21.93
N HIS A 510 8.46 -0.55 -22.10
CA HIS A 510 8.15 0.88 -22.19
C HIS A 510 8.39 1.65 -20.87
N ASP A 511 8.09 1.05 -19.71
CA ASP A 511 8.30 1.64 -18.36
C ASP A 511 9.77 1.81 -18.02
N THR A 512 10.64 0.99 -18.62
CA THR A 512 12.08 1.21 -18.52
C THR A 512 12.52 2.48 -19.24
N GLY A 513 11.64 3.20 -19.94
CA GLY A 513 11.99 4.38 -20.73
C GLY A 513 12.72 4.05 -22.04
N LEU A 514 12.76 2.76 -22.41
CA LEU A 514 13.25 2.34 -23.72
C LEU A 514 12.16 2.57 -24.78
N ARG A 515 12.60 3.03 -25.95
CA ARG A 515 11.79 3.29 -27.15
C ARG A 515 12.41 2.61 -28.35
N ASN A 516 11.74 2.65 -29.51
CA ASN A 516 12.28 2.07 -30.73
C ASN A 516 13.69 2.63 -31.04
N LYS A 517 14.62 1.76 -31.41
CA LYS A 517 16.07 2.01 -31.60
C LYS A 517 16.85 2.45 -30.37
N SER A 518 16.28 2.33 -29.15
CA SER A 518 17.05 2.60 -27.94
C SER A 518 18.17 1.59 -27.75
N ALA A 519 19.32 2.05 -27.27
CA ALA A 519 20.47 1.20 -27.02
C ALA A 519 20.38 0.57 -25.62
N VAL A 520 20.72 -0.71 -25.51
CA VAL A 520 20.91 -1.44 -24.26
C VAL A 520 22.30 -2.05 -24.23
N ASP A 521 23.02 -1.84 -23.13
CA ASP A 521 24.36 -2.36 -22.92
C ASP A 521 24.28 -3.66 -22.09
N VAL A 522 24.85 -4.76 -22.61
CA VAL A 522 24.77 -6.09 -22.00
C VAL A 522 26.13 -6.52 -21.48
N LYS A 523 26.19 -6.87 -20.20
CA LYS A 523 27.38 -7.36 -19.50
C LYS A 523 27.18 -8.77 -18.97
N ASP A 524 28.18 -9.60 -19.17
CA ASP A 524 28.27 -10.93 -18.56
C ASP A 524 28.82 -10.85 -17.12
N LEU A 525 28.05 -11.37 -16.15
CA LEU A 525 28.39 -11.45 -14.73
C LEU A 525 29.18 -12.73 -14.35
N GLY A 526 29.36 -13.66 -15.28
CA GLY A 526 29.95 -14.99 -15.03
C GLY A 526 28.97 -15.98 -14.37
N PRO A 527 29.39 -17.22 -14.08
CA PRO A 527 28.53 -18.24 -13.50
C PRO A 527 27.86 -17.79 -12.19
N GLN A 528 26.54 -18.00 -12.11
CA GLN A 528 25.69 -17.56 -11.01
C GLN A 528 25.10 -18.73 -10.24
N ILE A 529 24.80 -18.54 -8.96
CA ILE A 529 24.13 -19.50 -8.09
C ILE A 529 23.02 -18.81 -7.30
N SER A 530 21.93 -19.52 -6.99
CA SER A 530 20.81 -18.95 -6.26
C SER A 530 21.19 -18.59 -4.81
N TRP A 531 20.67 -17.48 -4.29
CA TRP A 531 20.92 -17.11 -2.89
C TRP A 531 20.46 -18.19 -1.91
N ARG A 532 19.32 -18.84 -2.19
CA ARG A 532 18.83 -19.95 -1.36
C ARG A 532 19.86 -21.08 -1.27
N THR A 533 20.43 -21.49 -2.41
CA THR A 533 21.46 -22.55 -2.44
C THR A 533 22.71 -22.13 -1.67
N VAL A 534 23.11 -20.86 -1.77
CA VAL A 534 24.27 -20.34 -1.04
C VAL A 534 24.07 -20.45 0.46
N PHE A 535 22.92 -19.99 0.99
CA PHE A 535 22.63 -20.07 2.42
C PHE A 535 22.55 -21.52 2.92
N ILE A 536 22.00 -22.45 2.13
CA ILE A 536 22.02 -23.89 2.45
C ILE A 536 23.46 -24.38 2.55
N VAL A 537 24.32 -24.10 1.56
CA VAL A 537 25.73 -24.56 1.62
C VAL A 537 26.48 -23.92 2.79
N GLU A 538 26.22 -22.64 3.10
CA GLU A 538 26.82 -21.94 4.24
C GLU A 538 26.50 -22.61 5.58
N TYR A 539 25.24 -23.00 5.81
CA TYR A 539 24.76 -23.56 7.09
C TYR A 539 24.95 -25.08 7.19
N LEU A 540 24.95 -25.79 6.06
CA LEU A 540 25.16 -27.23 6.01
C LEU A 540 26.56 -27.63 6.50
N GLY A 541 27.56 -26.77 6.28
CA GLY A 541 28.93 -27.01 6.74
C GLY A 541 29.01 -27.26 8.24
N PRO A 542 28.71 -26.25 9.09
CA PRO A 542 28.66 -26.45 10.53
C PRO A 542 27.74 -27.61 10.95
N LEU A 543 26.58 -27.76 10.30
CA LEU A 543 25.63 -28.83 10.60
C LEU A 543 26.21 -30.24 10.39
N LEU A 544 27.14 -30.41 9.45
CA LEU A 544 27.87 -31.67 9.22
C LEU A 544 29.16 -31.77 10.06
N ILE A 545 29.91 -30.68 10.17
CA ILE A 545 31.21 -30.66 10.86
C ILE A 545 31.04 -30.92 12.36
N HIS A 546 30.02 -30.35 13.00
CA HIS A 546 29.78 -30.55 14.43
C HIS A 546 29.57 -32.04 14.78
N PRO A 547 28.66 -32.79 14.11
CA PRO A 547 28.54 -34.24 14.30
C PRO A 547 29.82 -35.00 13.99
N LEU A 548 30.50 -34.68 12.88
CA LEU A 548 31.72 -35.37 12.47
C LEU A 548 32.81 -35.27 13.54
N ILE A 549 33.04 -34.08 14.11
CA ILE A 549 34.05 -33.89 15.14
C ILE A 549 33.58 -34.45 16.50
N TYR A 550 32.29 -34.35 16.83
CA TYR A 550 31.75 -34.85 18.10
C TYR A 550 31.78 -36.38 18.18
N PHE A 551 31.33 -37.09 17.14
CA PHE A 551 31.38 -38.55 17.09
C PHE A 551 32.76 -39.08 16.70
N GLY A 552 33.53 -38.31 15.93
CA GLY A 552 34.92 -38.61 15.57
C GLY A 552 35.94 -38.37 16.68
N ARG A 553 35.53 -38.01 17.91
CA ARG A 553 36.43 -37.73 19.04
C ARG A 553 37.52 -38.80 19.26
N PRO A 554 37.24 -40.12 19.19
CA PRO A 554 38.28 -41.14 19.36
C PRO A 554 39.37 -41.08 18.30
N LEU A 555 39.00 -40.77 17.06
CA LEU A 555 39.93 -40.69 15.92
C LEU A 555 40.70 -39.36 15.93
N ILE A 556 40.05 -38.25 16.28
CA ILE A 556 40.63 -36.90 16.17
C ILE A 556 41.50 -36.56 17.37
N TYR A 557 41.09 -36.94 18.59
CA TYR A 557 41.81 -36.60 19.83
C TYR A 557 42.49 -37.81 20.49
N GLY A 558 42.38 -39.01 19.91
CA GLY A 558 42.93 -40.23 20.50
C GLY A 558 42.33 -40.59 21.87
N THR A 559 41.10 -40.14 22.15
CA THR A 559 40.48 -40.30 23.47
C THR A 559 39.33 -41.31 23.46
N SER A 560 39.34 -42.24 24.42
CA SER A 560 38.22 -43.16 24.66
C SER A 560 37.24 -42.63 25.72
N ALA A 561 37.51 -41.46 26.31
CA ALA A 561 36.66 -40.88 27.34
C ALA A 561 35.34 -40.37 26.73
N PRO A 562 34.17 -40.66 27.34
CA PRO A 562 32.90 -40.16 26.85
C PRO A 562 32.85 -38.62 26.91
N PRO A 563 32.11 -37.96 26.02
CA PRO A 563 31.94 -36.51 26.07
C PRO A 563 31.19 -36.09 27.33
N SER A 564 31.58 -34.97 27.92
CA SER A 564 30.91 -34.41 29.10
C SER A 564 29.47 -33.96 28.78
N GLN A 565 28.67 -33.72 29.82
CA GLN A 565 27.32 -33.17 29.66
C GLN A 565 27.32 -31.81 28.96
N LEU A 566 28.28 -30.94 29.27
CA LEU A 566 28.38 -29.61 28.63
C LEU A 566 28.87 -29.70 27.20
N GLN A 567 29.76 -30.63 26.87
CA GLN A 567 30.16 -30.90 25.49
C GLN A 567 28.96 -31.37 24.66
N LYS A 568 28.15 -32.29 25.22
CA LYS A 568 26.90 -32.75 24.60
C LYS A 568 25.88 -31.61 24.44
N LEU A 569 25.71 -30.77 25.47
CA LEU A 569 24.81 -29.62 25.43
C LEU A 569 25.24 -28.58 24.38
N THR A 570 26.53 -28.25 24.34
CA THR A 570 27.12 -27.36 23.33
C THR A 570 26.89 -27.89 21.92
N PHE A 571 27.10 -29.20 21.71
CA PHE A 571 26.78 -29.88 20.47
C PHE A 571 25.32 -29.73 20.07
N LEU A 572 24.40 -30.02 20.99
CA LEU A 572 22.97 -29.91 20.73
C LEU A 572 22.56 -28.47 20.39
N MET A 573 23.08 -27.47 21.12
CA MET A 573 22.79 -26.05 20.84
C MET A 573 23.28 -25.64 19.45
N CYS A 574 24.51 -26.01 19.06
CA CYS A 574 25.02 -25.72 17.71
C CYS A 574 24.19 -26.40 16.63
N VAL A 575 23.84 -27.68 16.79
CA VAL A 575 23.01 -28.41 15.82
C VAL A 575 21.61 -27.80 15.72
N ILE A 576 20.97 -27.47 16.85
CA ILE A 576 19.65 -26.82 16.86
C ILE A 576 19.71 -25.47 16.14
N HIS A 577 20.72 -24.65 16.41
CA HIS A 577 20.91 -23.36 15.74
C HIS A 577 20.99 -23.56 14.22
N PHE A 578 21.90 -24.40 13.73
CA PHE A 578 22.10 -24.57 12.29
C PHE A 578 20.93 -25.30 11.60
N ALA A 579 20.31 -26.29 12.24
CA ALA A 579 19.11 -26.93 11.72
C ALA A 579 17.95 -25.94 11.58
N LYS A 580 17.79 -25.04 12.54
CA LYS A 580 16.81 -23.95 12.48
C LYS A 580 17.16 -22.94 11.37
N ARG A 581 18.44 -22.62 11.15
CA ARG A 581 18.86 -21.77 10.01
C ARG A 581 18.57 -22.41 8.65
N GLU A 582 18.77 -23.72 8.51
CA GLU A 582 18.38 -24.46 7.30
C GLU A 582 16.87 -24.41 7.07
N PHE A 583 16.08 -24.68 8.12
CA PHE A 583 14.63 -24.59 8.07
C PHE A 583 14.16 -23.19 7.65
N GLU A 584 14.70 -22.13 8.26
CA GLU A 584 14.37 -20.76 7.89
C GLU A 584 14.75 -20.43 6.45
N THR A 585 15.89 -20.92 5.96
CA THR A 585 16.35 -20.70 4.59
C THR A 585 15.41 -21.33 3.55
N LEU A 586 14.88 -22.51 3.87
CA LEU A 586 13.97 -23.25 3.00
C LEU A 586 12.54 -22.66 3.01
N PHE A 587 12.01 -22.35 4.19
CA PHE A 587 10.57 -22.09 4.37
C PHE A 587 10.20 -20.66 4.78
N VAL A 588 11.16 -19.87 5.29
CA VAL A 588 10.89 -18.53 5.84
C VAL A 588 11.49 -17.43 4.98
N HIS A 589 12.77 -17.53 4.60
CA HIS A 589 13.48 -16.46 3.89
C HIS A 589 12.93 -16.21 2.49
N ARG A 590 12.79 -14.92 2.15
CA ARG A 590 12.50 -14.43 0.79
C ARG A 590 13.68 -13.56 0.34
N PHE A 591 14.31 -13.89 -0.79
CA PHE A 591 15.49 -13.18 -1.30
C PHE A 591 15.09 -12.11 -2.32
N SER A 592 15.71 -10.92 -2.27
CA SER A 592 15.41 -9.80 -3.18
C SER A 592 16.20 -9.83 -4.49
N SER A 593 17.20 -10.71 -4.58
CA SER A 593 17.97 -10.98 -5.80
C SER A 593 17.91 -12.47 -6.04
N ALA A 594 17.76 -12.89 -7.29
CA ALA A 594 17.64 -14.31 -7.62
C ALA A 594 18.97 -15.05 -7.39
N THR A 595 20.10 -14.43 -7.73
CA THR A 595 21.41 -15.10 -7.77
C THR A 595 22.58 -14.21 -7.33
N MET A 596 23.74 -14.84 -7.11
CA MET A 596 25.04 -14.19 -6.92
C MET A 596 26.17 -14.94 -7.67
N PRO A 597 27.34 -14.33 -7.91
CA PRO A 597 28.48 -14.99 -8.54
C PRO A 597 28.97 -16.21 -7.75
N ILE A 598 29.19 -17.34 -8.43
CA ILE A 598 29.49 -18.62 -7.77
C ILE A 598 30.76 -18.57 -6.92
N MET A 599 31.77 -17.82 -7.33
CA MET A 599 33.05 -17.74 -6.60
C MET A 599 32.91 -17.16 -5.18
N ASN A 600 31.84 -16.39 -4.93
CA ASN A 600 31.58 -15.86 -3.60
C ASN A 600 31.13 -16.96 -2.61
N ILE A 601 30.70 -18.14 -3.08
CA ILE A 601 30.30 -19.26 -2.22
C ILE A 601 31.46 -19.72 -1.33
N TYR A 602 32.68 -19.75 -1.86
CA TYR A 602 33.86 -20.18 -1.10
C TYR A 602 34.20 -19.19 0.00
N LYS A 603 34.09 -17.88 -0.30
CA LYS A 603 34.34 -16.83 0.68
C LYS A 603 33.29 -16.82 1.79
N ASN A 604 32.01 -16.92 1.43
CA ASN A 604 30.95 -16.92 2.43
C ASN A 604 30.94 -18.21 3.26
N SER A 605 31.04 -19.37 2.60
CA SER A 605 31.02 -20.67 3.29
C SER A 605 32.27 -20.88 4.12
N GLY A 606 33.44 -20.46 3.63
CA GLY A 606 34.70 -20.55 4.37
C GLY A 606 34.62 -19.88 5.74
N TYR A 607 33.94 -18.73 5.85
CA TYR A 607 33.71 -18.07 7.12
C TYR A 607 32.96 -18.97 8.12
N TYR A 608 31.80 -19.52 7.73
CA TYR A 608 30.99 -20.36 8.59
C TYR A 608 31.65 -21.73 8.86
N TRP A 609 32.18 -22.37 7.83
CA TRP A 609 32.76 -23.71 7.94
C TRP A 609 34.05 -23.72 8.75
N LEU A 610 34.91 -22.69 8.61
CA LEU A 610 36.16 -22.61 9.37
C LEU A 610 35.91 -22.10 10.79
N LEU A 611 35.23 -20.95 10.96
CA LEU A 611 35.12 -20.32 12.28
C LEU A 611 34.03 -20.93 13.15
N SER A 612 32.86 -21.25 12.56
CA SER A 612 31.76 -21.84 13.31
C SER A 612 31.81 -23.37 13.31
N GLY A 613 32.08 -23.99 12.15
CA GLY A 613 32.22 -25.44 12.03
C GLY A 613 33.48 -25.95 12.72
N LEU A 614 34.64 -25.86 12.04
CA LEU A 614 35.88 -26.49 12.48
C LEU A 614 36.41 -25.91 13.80
N ASN A 615 36.54 -24.59 13.90
CA ASN A 615 37.10 -23.94 15.09
C ASN A 615 36.24 -24.22 16.34
N LEU A 616 34.92 -23.98 16.32
CA LEU A 616 34.11 -24.25 17.50
C LEU A 616 34.07 -25.74 17.84
N ALA A 617 33.82 -26.60 16.85
CA ALA A 617 33.68 -28.03 17.11
C ALA A 617 35.00 -28.64 17.60
N TYR A 618 36.13 -28.26 17.02
CA TYR A 618 37.44 -28.77 17.42
C TYR A 618 37.75 -28.41 18.88
N TRP A 619 37.68 -27.12 19.22
CA TRP A 619 38.06 -26.68 20.57
C TRP A 619 37.02 -26.99 21.64
N SER A 620 35.74 -27.14 21.28
CA SER A 620 34.69 -27.42 22.26
C SER A 620 34.62 -28.89 22.65
N TYR A 621 34.91 -29.81 21.73
CA TYR A 621 34.76 -31.26 21.96
C TYR A 621 36.05 -31.98 22.35
N GLY A 622 37.20 -31.29 22.30
CA GLY A 622 38.46 -31.84 22.76
C GLY A 622 38.44 -32.23 24.25
N PRO A 623 39.20 -33.25 24.66
CA PRO A 623 39.21 -33.76 26.03
C PRO A 623 39.68 -32.71 27.07
N ASN A 624 40.47 -31.74 26.64
CA ASN A 624 40.99 -30.66 27.50
C ASN A 624 40.17 -29.36 27.41
N SER A 625 39.00 -29.38 26.75
CA SER A 625 38.19 -28.17 26.60
C SER A 625 37.63 -27.71 27.95
N PRO A 626 37.37 -26.41 28.14
CA PRO A 626 36.72 -25.92 29.36
C PRO A 626 35.37 -26.61 29.61
N ALA A 627 34.64 -26.97 28.55
CA ALA A 627 33.41 -27.75 28.61
C ALA A 627 33.61 -29.20 29.12
N ALA A 628 34.81 -29.76 29.07
CA ALA A 628 35.09 -31.08 29.64
C ALA A 628 35.12 -31.06 31.18
N LYS A 629 35.25 -29.88 31.80
CA LYS A 629 35.29 -29.69 33.25
C LYS A 629 33.87 -29.48 33.82
N PRO A 630 33.65 -29.72 35.12
CA PRO A 630 32.40 -29.38 35.78
C PRO A 630 32.11 -27.86 35.68
N SER A 631 30.87 -27.48 35.38
CA SER A 631 30.44 -26.07 35.38
C SER A 631 29.60 -25.71 36.60
N ASN A 632 29.43 -24.41 36.80
CA ASN A 632 28.40 -23.87 37.67
C ASN A 632 27.01 -24.07 37.04
N PRO A 633 26.08 -24.78 37.70
CA PRO A 633 24.72 -25.01 37.19
C PRO A 633 23.96 -23.72 36.88
N LEU A 634 24.15 -22.65 37.67
CA LEU A 634 23.47 -21.37 37.45
C LEU A 634 23.87 -20.74 36.12
N LEU A 635 25.17 -20.73 35.81
CA LEU A 635 25.68 -20.21 34.54
C LEU A 635 25.22 -21.06 33.35
N THR A 636 25.11 -22.37 33.56
CA THR A 636 24.63 -23.31 32.53
C THR A 636 23.14 -23.05 32.23
N TYR A 637 22.28 -22.91 33.24
CA TYR A 637 20.86 -22.59 33.05
C TYR A 637 20.65 -21.21 32.42
N LEU A 638 21.43 -20.21 32.85
CA LEU A 638 21.40 -18.89 32.25
C LEU A 638 21.81 -18.94 30.77
N GLY A 639 22.88 -19.68 30.45
CA GLY A 639 23.34 -19.86 29.07
C GLY A 639 22.30 -20.52 28.17
N VAL A 640 21.64 -21.58 28.65
CA VAL A 640 20.55 -22.24 27.93
C VAL A 640 19.34 -21.32 27.75
N ALA A 641 18.95 -20.55 28.78
CA ALA A 641 17.85 -19.60 28.70
C ALA A 641 18.13 -18.48 27.67
N LEU A 642 19.33 -17.91 27.69
CA LEU A 642 19.74 -16.89 26.71
C LEU A 642 19.77 -17.45 25.29
N PHE A 643 20.25 -18.68 25.11
CA PHE A 643 20.20 -19.37 23.83
C PHE A 643 18.78 -19.55 23.31
N ALA A 644 17.88 -20.11 24.14
CA ALA A 644 16.50 -20.34 23.74
C ALA A 644 15.76 -19.04 23.40
N ILE A 645 15.90 -18.00 24.25
CA ILE A 645 15.28 -16.70 24.02
C ILE A 645 15.85 -16.03 22.76
N GLY A 646 17.17 -16.11 22.56
CA GLY A 646 17.84 -15.60 21.37
C GLY A 646 17.34 -16.28 20.10
N GLU A 647 17.24 -17.61 20.07
CA GLU A 647 16.75 -18.35 18.92
C GLU A 647 15.29 -18.04 18.57
N MET A 648 14.41 -18.03 19.57
CA MET A 648 12.99 -17.72 19.39
C MET A 648 12.77 -16.29 18.89
N CYS A 649 13.47 -15.31 19.48
CA CYS A 649 13.34 -13.91 19.06
C CYS A 649 13.97 -13.66 17.68
N ASN A 650 15.08 -14.35 17.35
CA ASN A 650 15.67 -14.32 16.02
C ASN A 650 14.68 -14.88 14.97
N TYR A 651 14.05 -16.02 15.24
CA TYR A 651 13.02 -16.62 14.37
C TYR A 651 11.83 -15.69 14.17
N SER A 652 11.28 -15.15 15.27
CA SER A 652 10.18 -14.18 15.23
C SER A 652 10.53 -12.97 14.35
N THR A 653 11.77 -12.49 14.43
CA THR A 653 12.25 -11.40 13.57
C THR A 653 12.28 -11.81 12.09
N HIS A 654 12.74 -13.02 11.76
CA HIS A 654 12.74 -13.50 10.38
C HIS A 654 11.33 -13.67 9.80
N VAL A 655 10.36 -14.13 10.61
CA VAL A 655 8.94 -14.19 10.21
C VAL A 655 8.38 -12.79 9.95
N THR A 656 8.67 -11.83 10.83
CA THR A 656 8.29 -10.42 10.61
C THR A 656 8.90 -9.88 9.31
N LEU A 657 10.18 -10.17 9.04
CA LEU A 657 10.84 -9.74 7.80
C LEU A 657 10.28 -10.44 6.55
N LYS A 658 9.83 -11.69 6.65
CA LYS A 658 9.14 -12.40 5.58
C LYS A 658 7.81 -11.73 5.24
N ASN A 659 7.03 -11.37 6.26
CA ASN A 659 5.70 -10.78 6.10
C ASN A 659 5.71 -9.35 5.53
N LEU A 660 6.87 -8.68 5.55
CA LEU A 660 7.06 -7.39 4.87
C LEU A 660 7.13 -7.50 3.35
N ARG A 661 7.28 -8.71 2.79
CA ARG A 661 7.32 -8.93 1.35
C ARG A 661 6.16 -9.83 0.98
N ARG A 662 5.15 -9.32 0.26
CA ARG A 662 4.11 -10.18 -0.32
C ARG A 662 4.77 -11.16 -1.32
N PRO A 663 4.26 -12.39 -1.50
CA PRO A 663 4.81 -13.29 -2.50
C PRO A 663 4.61 -12.64 -3.88
N GLY A 664 5.70 -12.38 -4.60
CA GLY A 664 5.66 -11.78 -5.95
C GLY A 664 5.90 -10.28 -6.04
N SER A 665 6.01 -9.52 -4.93
CA SER A 665 6.34 -8.08 -4.99
C SER A 665 7.75 -7.74 -4.47
N THR A 666 8.37 -6.69 -5.03
CA THR A 666 9.70 -6.20 -4.63
C THR A 666 9.69 -5.07 -3.58
N GLU A 667 8.50 -4.63 -3.13
CA GLU A 667 8.37 -3.49 -2.23
C GLU A 667 9.01 -3.74 -0.85
N ARG A 668 9.76 -2.74 -0.36
CA ARG A 668 10.40 -2.75 0.95
C ARG A 668 9.60 -1.91 1.93
N GLY A 669 8.88 -2.55 2.85
CA GLY A 669 8.30 -1.89 4.03
C GLY A 669 9.34 -1.64 5.14
N ILE A 670 9.04 -0.69 6.04
CA ILE A 670 9.84 -0.48 7.26
C ILE A 670 9.44 -1.55 8.29
N PRO A 671 10.38 -2.40 8.76
CA PRO A 671 10.06 -3.42 9.75
C PRO A 671 9.66 -2.81 11.10
N GLN A 672 8.59 -3.31 11.69
CA GLN A 672 8.09 -2.95 13.01
C GLN A 672 7.87 -4.21 13.85
N GLY A 673 7.96 -4.10 15.17
CA GLY A 673 7.75 -5.22 16.09
C GLY A 673 8.89 -5.40 17.09
N LEU A 674 9.01 -6.62 17.64
CA LEU A 674 9.96 -6.94 18.71
C LEU A 674 11.40 -6.60 18.30
N GLY A 675 12.09 -5.80 19.12
CA GLY A 675 13.47 -5.38 18.90
C GLY A 675 13.68 -4.29 17.83
N PHE A 676 12.77 -4.11 16.86
CA PHE A 676 12.89 -3.07 15.81
C PHE A 676 12.77 -1.64 16.35
N ASN A 677 12.23 -1.49 17.56
CA ASN A 677 12.23 -0.22 18.26
C ASN A 677 13.62 0.19 18.77
N LEU A 678 14.49 -0.79 19.04
CA LEU A 678 15.81 -0.61 19.65
C LEU A 678 16.92 -0.53 18.59
N VAL A 679 16.96 -1.51 17.68
CA VAL A 679 18.01 -1.65 16.66
C VAL A 679 17.42 -1.90 15.28
N THR A 680 18.18 -1.56 14.24
CA THR A 680 17.81 -1.72 12.83
C THR A 680 17.67 -3.19 12.41
N CYS A 681 18.52 -4.06 12.98
CA CYS A 681 18.57 -5.49 12.66
C CYS A 681 18.44 -6.33 13.95
N PRO A 682 17.24 -6.51 14.50
CA PRO A 682 17.03 -7.27 15.73
C PRO A 682 17.42 -8.74 15.61
N ASN A 683 17.34 -9.30 14.40
CA ASN A 683 17.76 -10.66 14.13
C ASN A 683 19.24 -10.87 14.49
N TYR A 684 20.12 -9.93 14.15
CA TYR A 684 21.54 -10.00 14.53
C TYR A 684 21.74 -9.84 16.04
N MET A 685 20.91 -9.03 16.70
CA MET A 685 20.98 -8.82 18.16
C MET A 685 20.62 -10.09 18.91
N PHE A 686 19.51 -10.72 18.52
CA PHE A 686 19.08 -11.98 19.13
C PHE A 686 20.01 -13.15 18.79
N GLU A 687 20.65 -13.13 17.62
CA GLU A 687 21.71 -14.08 17.26
C GLU A 687 22.95 -13.92 18.15
N ALA A 688 23.38 -12.67 18.42
CA ALA A 688 24.47 -12.40 19.37
C ALA A 688 24.13 -12.90 20.79
N ILE A 689 22.90 -12.66 21.26
CA ILE A 689 22.43 -13.16 22.57
C ILE A 689 22.47 -14.69 22.62
N ALA A 690 22.05 -15.37 21.55
CA ALA A 690 22.07 -16.82 21.50
C ALA A 690 23.51 -17.36 21.63
N TRP A 691 24.46 -16.79 20.89
CA TRP A 691 25.86 -17.21 20.95
C TRP A 691 26.55 -16.86 22.27
N ILE A 692 26.19 -15.75 22.93
CA ILE A 692 26.60 -15.48 24.32
C ILE A 692 26.12 -16.59 25.24
N GLY A 693 24.90 -17.09 25.04
CA GLY A 693 24.37 -18.27 25.74
C GLY A 693 25.25 -19.51 25.56
N VAL A 694 25.70 -19.79 24.33
CA VAL A 694 26.64 -20.90 24.05
C VAL A 694 27.98 -20.70 24.75
N ALA A 695 28.53 -19.48 24.75
CA ALA A 695 29.79 -19.17 25.43
C ALA A 695 29.70 -19.38 26.96
N LEU A 696 28.55 -19.10 27.57
CA LEU A 696 28.30 -19.36 29.00
C LEU A 696 28.16 -20.85 29.33
N VAL A 697 27.88 -21.70 28.35
CA VAL A 697 27.80 -23.16 28.54
C VAL A 697 29.17 -23.80 28.37
N ASN A 698 29.92 -23.42 27.33
CA ASN A 698 31.15 -24.11 26.96
C ASN A 698 32.43 -23.44 27.46
N PHE A 699 32.36 -22.17 27.89
CA PHE A 699 33.49 -21.33 28.32
C PHE A 699 34.70 -21.37 27.37
N SER A 700 34.45 -21.56 26.08
CA SER A 700 35.50 -21.75 25.09
C SER A 700 35.96 -20.41 24.53
N LEU A 701 37.26 -20.14 24.61
CA LEU A 701 37.88 -18.97 23.98
C LEU A 701 37.58 -18.93 22.47
N SER A 702 37.54 -20.11 21.84
CA SER A 702 37.16 -20.26 20.43
C SER A 702 35.75 -19.72 20.15
N THR A 703 34.80 -19.89 21.07
CA THR A 703 33.44 -19.34 20.96
C THR A 703 33.41 -17.84 21.15
N VAL A 704 34.19 -17.30 22.08
CA VAL A 704 34.31 -15.85 22.26
C VAL A 704 34.91 -15.19 21.02
N ILE A 705 35.97 -15.76 20.44
CA ILE A 705 36.57 -15.27 19.20
C ILE A 705 35.54 -15.28 18.06
N PHE A 706 34.81 -16.39 17.91
CA PHE A 706 33.75 -16.48 16.91
C PHE A 706 32.68 -15.38 17.10
N ILE A 707 32.23 -15.14 18.33
CA ILE A 707 31.24 -14.08 18.63
C ILE A 707 31.79 -12.71 18.23
N ILE A 708 33.03 -12.38 18.58
CA ILE A 708 33.63 -11.08 18.27
C ILE A 708 33.65 -10.86 16.75
N VAL A 709 34.11 -11.86 15.99
CA VAL A 709 34.19 -11.75 14.54
C VAL A 709 32.78 -11.70 13.92
N ALA A 710 31.85 -12.55 14.37
CA ALA A 710 30.48 -12.61 13.86
C ALA A 710 29.69 -11.34 14.14
N VAL A 711 29.72 -10.84 15.38
CA VAL A 711 29.04 -9.61 15.78
C VAL A 711 29.67 -8.40 15.10
N GLY A 712 30.99 -8.35 14.96
CA GLY A 712 31.68 -7.29 14.21
C GLY A 712 31.21 -7.22 12.75
N GLN A 713 31.20 -8.37 12.05
CA GLN A 713 30.74 -8.46 10.67
C GLN A 713 29.25 -8.09 10.52
N MET A 714 28.39 -8.64 11.38
CA MET A 714 26.96 -8.31 11.38
C MET A 714 26.70 -6.83 11.70
N GLY A 715 27.54 -6.21 12.54
CA GLY A 715 27.52 -4.77 12.81
C GLY A 715 27.77 -3.95 11.54
N VAL A 716 28.80 -4.27 10.77
CA VAL A 716 29.07 -3.60 9.48
C VAL A 716 27.85 -3.71 8.54
N TRP A 717 27.22 -4.88 8.48
CA TRP A 717 26.00 -5.08 7.66
C TRP A 717 24.79 -4.30 8.17
N ALA A 718 24.57 -4.28 9.49
CA ALA A 718 23.49 -3.51 10.12
C ALA A 718 23.65 -2.01 9.85
N TRP A 719 24.87 -1.47 9.96
CA TRP A 719 25.15 -0.06 9.66
C TRP A 719 24.90 0.29 8.19
N LYS A 720 25.33 -0.56 7.25
CA LYS A 720 25.03 -0.38 5.83
C LYS A 720 23.51 -0.40 5.57
N LYS A 721 22.76 -1.23 6.31
CA LYS A 721 21.30 -1.31 6.21
C LYS A 721 20.62 -0.06 6.79
N GLU A 722 21.08 0.43 7.93
CA GLU A 722 20.63 1.68 8.56
C GLU A 722 20.80 2.87 7.61
N LYS A 723 21.99 3.03 7.01
CA LYS A 723 22.27 4.11 6.06
C LYS A 723 21.33 4.04 4.85
N ARG A 724 21.04 2.83 4.36
CA ARG A 724 20.11 2.61 3.25
C ARG A 724 18.67 2.95 3.63
N TYR A 725 18.16 2.47 4.76
CA TYR A 725 16.80 2.78 5.22
C TYR A 725 16.61 4.28 5.45
N ARG A 726 17.63 4.98 5.96
CA ARG A 726 17.60 6.45 6.07
C ARG A 726 17.50 7.15 4.72
N LYS A 727 18.21 6.65 3.70
CA LYS A 727 18.17 7.21 2.34
C LYS A 727 16.85 6.88 1.63
N GLU A 728 16.35 5.67 1.80
CA GLU A 728 15.17 5.11 1.13
C GLU A 728 13.86 5.64 1.73
N PHE A 729 13.79 5.76 3.06
CA PHE A 729 12.56 6.14 3.76
C PHE A 729 12.57 7.55 4.35
N GLY A 730 13.70 8.26 4.29
CA GLY A 730 13.84 9.63 4.79
C GLY A 730 13.31 9.78 6.22
N ASP A 731 12.42 10.76 6.42
CA ASP A 731 11.83 11.07 7.73
C ASP A 731 10.85 10.02 8.25
N LYS A 732 10.36 9.09 7.40
CA LYS A 732 9.50 7.97 7.83
C LYS A 732 10.27 6.96 8.69
N TYR A 733 11.60 6.95 8.60
CA TYR A 733 12.47 6.07 9.38
C TYR A 733 13.20 6.86 10.47
N LYS A 734 12.73 6.71 11.71
CA LYS A 734 13.36 7.35 12.87
C LYS A 734 14.75 6.75 13.13
N ARG A 735 15.78 7.60 13.06
CA ARG A 735 17.16 7.23 13.37
C ARG A 735 17.23 6.50 14.71
N LYS A 736 17.80 5.30 14.71
CA LYS A 736 18.03 4.54 15.94
C LYS A 736 19.36 4.98 16.54
N ARG A 737 19.37 5.26 17.86
CA ARG A 737 20.59 5.66 18.60
C ARG A 737 21.65 4.54 18.58
N GLN A 738 21.20 3.30 18.48
CA GLN A 738 22.02 2.09 18.41
C GLN A 738 21.83 1.47 17.01
N GLY A 739 22.51 2.02 16.00
CA GLY A 739 22.50 1.40 14.66
C GLY A 739 23.14 0.00 14.64
N CYS A 740 23.81 -0.40 15.73
CA CYS A 740 24.46 -1.68 15.96
C CYS A 740 24.40 -2.06 17.45
N ILE A 741 24.50 -3.37 17.70
CA ILE A 741 24.40 -4.06 19.00
C ILE A 741 25.41 -3.51 20.04
N LEU A 742 26.53 -2.92 19.61
CA LEU A 742 27.50 -2.28 20.49
C LEU A 742 28.10 -1.06 19.78
N ARG A 743 28.28 0.04 20.53
CA ARG A 743 28.98 1.24 20.08
C ARG A 743 30.49 0.97 20.15
N THR A 744 31.09 0.52 19.05
CA THR A 744 32.55 0.44 18.92
C THR A 744 33.12 1.83 18.63
N ASP A 745 33.14 2.70 19.64
CA ASP A 745 33.87 3.96 19.56
C ASP A 745 35.38 3.78 19.90
N TYR A 746 35.87 2.53 19.99
CA TYR A 746 37.22 2.22 20.50
C TYR A 746 38.12 1.34 19.62
N VAL A 747 37.81 1.12 18.33
CA VAL A 747 38.77 0.47 17.42
C VAL A 747 38.92 1.31 16.17
N GLY A 748 39.89 2.24 16.24
CA GLY A 748 40.39 3.02 15.11
C GLY A 748 41.17 2.16 14.12
N LEU A 749 40.49 1.27 13.41
CA LEU A 749 41.00 0.60 12.22
C LEU A 749 40.10 0.98 11.05
N ARG A 750 40.49 2.05 10.36
CA ARG A 750 40.06 2.39 9.00
C ARG A 750 40.41 1.19 8.10
N LEU A 751 39.45 0.29 7.90
CA LEU A 751 39.50 -0.70 6.83
C LEU A 751 38.97 -0.03 5.55
N ASP A 752 39.82 0.83 4.97
CA ASP A 752 39.62 1.53 3.68
C ASP A 752 39.73 0.57 2.47
N TYR A 753 39.17 -0.64 2.56
CA TYR A 753 39.30 -1.68 1.53
C TYR A 753 37.97 -2.03 0.83
N CYS A 754 36.92 -1.22 0.98
CA CYS A 754 35.60 -1.49 0.40
C CYS A 754 35.00 -0.36 -0.45
N GLU A 755 35.73 0.73 -0.71
CA GLU A 755 35.28 1.79 -1.64
C GLU A 755 35.61 1.50 -3.12
N ALA A 756 36.25 0.38 -3.44
CA ALA A 756 36.75 0.11 -4.80
C ALA A 756 35.83 -0.74 -5.72
N LEU A 757 34.54 -0.94 -5.40
CA LEU A 757 33.67 -1.84 -6.21
C LEU A 757 32.34 -1.27 -6.71
N ASP A 758 32.11 0.04 -6.65
CA ASP A 758 30.90 0.61 -7.30
C ASP A 758 31.12 1.96 -8.02
N ASP A 759 32.37 2.36 -8.30
CA ASP A 759 32.65 3.56 -9.11
C ASP A 759 33.31 3.23 -10.46
N GLN A 760 32.59 2.45 -11.28
CA GLN A 760 32.80 2.46 -12.73
C GLN A 760 31.48 2.63 -13.46
N GLY A 761 31.11 3.90 -13.69
CA GLY A 761 30.05 4.24 -14.64
C GLY A 761 29.44 5.61 -14.44
N GLY A 762 30.22 6.68 -14.63
CA GLY A 762 29.68 8.04 -14.63
C GLY A 762 30.73 9.08 -15.00
N GLY A 763 31.03 9.20 -16.29
CA GLY A 763 31.91 10.25 -16.79
C GLY A 763 31.35 11.64 -16.47
N ARG A 764 32.11 12.43 -15.71
CA ARG A 764 32.05 13.88 -15.77
C ARG A 764 33.35 14.38 -16.39
N GLN A 765 33.19 15.07 -17.52
CA GLN A 765 34.24 15.89 -18.11
C GLN A 765 34.79 16.84 -17.04
N TYR A 766 36.07 16.69 -16.72
CA TYR A 766 36.86 17.69 -16.03
C TYR A 766 37.00 18.92 -16.93
N LYS A 767 36.39 20.04 -16.55
CA LYS A 767 36.89 21.35 -16.99
C LYS A 767 38.12 21.68 -16.15
N SER A 768 39.27 21.73 -16.83
CA SER A 768 40.56 22.19 -16.30
C SER A 768 40.46 23.62 -15.75
N PRO A 769 40.99 23.91 -14.55
CA PRO A 769 41.17 25.28 -14.08
C PRO A 769 42.51 25.85 -14.55
N HIS A 770 42.47 27.05 -15.13
CA HIS A 770 43.67 27.84 -15.38
C HIS A 770 44.26 28.36 -14.05
N ARG A 771 45.56 28.12 -13.96
CA ARG A 771 46.62 28.57 -13.06
C ARG A 771 46.63 30.09 -12.78
N THR A 772 46.88 30.44 -11.51
CA THR A 772 47.76 31.51 -10.95
C THR A 772 47.34 31.76 -9.49
N GLN A 773 48.16 32.01 -8.47
CA GLN A 773 49.61 31.98 -8.20
C GLN A 773 49.73 32.32 -6.70
N ASN A 774 50.79 31.85 -6.04
CA ASN A 774 51.37 32.35 -4.78
C ASN A 774 50.57 32.08 -3.49
N GLY A 775 51.15 31.63 -2.37
CA GLY A 775 52.54 31.36 -2.02
C GLY A 775 52.64 31.04 -0.53
N ASN A 776 53.79 30.45 -0.16
CA ASN A 776 54.39 30.30 1.18
C ASN A 776 53.79 29.23 2.12
N MET A 777 54.54 28.13 2.31
CA MET A 777 55.55 27.87 3.37
C MET A 777 54.84 27.52 4.69
N SER A 778 55.13 26.46 5.43
CA SER A 778 56.30 25.59 5.59
C SER A 778 55.80 24.29 6.28
N ALA A 779 56.31 23.09 5.95
CA ALA A 779 57.38 22.38 6.66
C ALA A 779 57.07 22.20 8.17
N ASP A 780 57.09 21.03 8.81
CA ASP A 780 57.82 19.77 8.63
C ASP A 780 57.08 18.70 9.49
N ASN A 781 56.97 17.43 9.07
CA ASN A 781 57.91 16.33 9.32
C ASN A 781 58.29 16.18 10.81
N CYS A 782 58.40 15.01 11.43
CA CYS A 782 58.39 13.60 11.03
C CYS A 782 58.35 12.81 12.36
N ILE A 783 57.63 11.69 12.41
CA ILE A 783 58.09 10.30 12.68
C ILE A 783 56.91 9.40 12.28
#